data_AF-A0A937VVT3-F1
#
_entry.id   AF-A0A937VVT3-F1
#
_cell.length_a   1.000
_cell.length_b   1.000
_cell.length_c   1.000
_cell.angle_alpha   90.00
_cell.angle_beta   90.00
_cell.angle_gamma   90.00
#
_symmetry.space_group_name_H-M   'P 1'
#
loop_
_entity.id
_entity.type
_entity.pdbx_description
1 polymer ?
#
loop_
_entity_poly.entity_id
_entity_poly.type
_entity_poly.pdbx_seq_one_letter_code
_entity_poly.pdbx_strand_id
1 'polypeptide(L)'
;YVLRYQYGIFDQEIWNGSQVERPDTWLLHENPWEFRRDMHAASVYYSGELLPAQNKKGEVVYDLVDYDEVRALSYDIPIIGYEEATHFNVNTLRLWTTKESPRNFQLQRFNAGQLDQAGENTSLTDVLYPNDNNELGKRIRLKQEFLLSSASVQDIFSNYLRHHADMSSFADKVRIQINDTHPALVITELMRILMKAHDMGWQESWEIVQSCCSFTNHTVLKESLEEWNQNRIKELLPYQYAIIEKMNLDFCNAVRKKYPGDEEKVRRMSIIEAGQVRMANLAIYGSHKVNGVAALHTQILKETIFKDFHEMYPDKFVNVTNGVTQRRWLLHSNPALADFISKRIGPKWIVDFRHIQEMAAYATDLDAQREFLEIKKQNKINFIKYIKEHNTIRDYKGRILGFTDPLNEDALFDVQIKRIHEYKRQLLNALHTMMLYFEIKADPSSRKIKRQIIFAGKAAPGYDMAKNIIRLIFCISRRINADPDVRDKLNVIFVENYNVSKAELIIPAADLSEQISTAGMEASGTGNMKLSINGALTIGTEDGANVEMHQQITDKWWPFGFGKKASENQAVWHGEDQYSPWEIYLNHQGIHKAVESLRDGTLAETEEEHAVLMAIYHSLLETRYSSMADKYLVLRDLPEYYDTQKKVEEMYLQPSLWAEYAIQNMAAMGAFSTDRSIHNYADYVWGLTQCPVNPKELEVVRKEYSDHDKCRIF
;
A
#
# COMPACT_ATOMS: atom_id res chain seq x y z
N TYR A 1 14.05 -4.41 -7.40
CA TYR A 1 13.56 -5.53 -8.23
C TYR A 1 12.05 -5.63 -8.11
N VAL A 2 11.33 -5.82 -9.22
CA VAL A 2 9.87 -6.02 -9.28
C VAL A 2 9.51 -6.94 -10.46
N LEU A 3 8.23 -7.30 -10.63
CA LEU A 3 7.72 -7.90 -11.86
C LEU A 3 7.17 -6.82 -12.81
N ARG A 4 7.38 -6.99 -14.11
CA ARG A 4 6.85 -6.13 -15.19
C ARG A 4 5.48 -6.65 -15.61
N TYR A 5 4.43 -6.23 -14.92
CA TYR A 5 3.06 -6.66 -15.20
C TYR A 5 2.51 -6.07 -16.49
N GLN A 6 1.98 -6.89 -17.39
CA GLN A 6 1.41 -6.44 -18.66
C GLN A 6 0.16 -5.57 -18.48
N TYR A 7 -0.67 -5.89 -17.47
CA TYR A 7 -2.00 -5.30 -17.28
C TYR A 7 -2.19 -4.66 -15.90
N GLY A 8 -1.10 -4.35 -15.21
CA GLY A 8 -1.12 -3.78 -13.85
C GLY A 8 -1.97 -4.62 -12.90
N ILE A 9 -2.76 -3.96 -12.04
CA ILE A 9 -3.82 -4.61 -11.25
C ILE A 9 -5.11 -4.69 -12.08
N PHE A 10 -5.62 -3.53 -12.50
CA PHE A 10 -6.71 -3.29 -13.45
C PHE A 10 -6.94 -1.77 -13.58
N ASP A 11 -7.46 -1.34 -14.73
CA ASP A 11 -8.11 -0.06 -14.94
C ASP A 11 -9.57 -0.14 -14.44
N GLN A 12 -10.01 0.86 -13.67
CA GLN A 12 -11.30 0.82 -12.98
C GLN A 12 -12.29 1.75 -13.68
N GLU A 13 -13.38 1.19 -14.20
CA GLU A 13 -14.53 1.97 -14.66
C GLU A 13 -15.69 1.81 -13.67
N ILE A 14 -16.52 2.84 -13.54
CA ILE A 14 -17.76 2.77 -12.73
C ILE A 14 -18.97 2.72 -13.66
N TRP A 15 -19.59 1.55 -13.78
CA TRP A 15 -20.74 1.30 -14.66
C TRP A 15 -22.03 1.28 -13.87
N ASN A 16 -22.86 2.31 -14.02
CA ASN A 16 -24.09 2.48 -13.26
C ASN A 16 -23.89 2.28 -11.74
N GLY A 17 -22.73 2.61 -11.18
CA GLY A 17 -22.40 2.41 -9.76
C GLY A 17 -21.65 1.13 -9.40
N SER A 18 -21.40 0.23 -10.34
CA SER A 18 -20.60 -0.98 -10.12
C SER A 18 -19.17 -0.78 -10.62
N GLN A 19 -18.19 -1.21 -9.84
CA GLN A 19 -16.81 -1.30 -10.31
C GLN A 19 -16.70 -2.38 -11.40
N VAL A 20 -16.12 -2.00 -12.54
CA VAL A 20 -15.74 -2.90 -13.62
C VAL A 20 -14.23 -2.87 -13.79
N GLU A 21 -13.61 -4.03 -13.73
CA GLU A 21 -12.17 -4.20 -13.91
C GLU A 21 -11.83 -4.40 -15.40
N ARG A 22 -11.08 -3.46 -15.97
CA ARG A 22 -10.49 -3.52 -17.32
C ARG A 22 -8.98 -3.80 -17.22
N PRO A 23 -8.35 -4.38 -18.24
CA PRO A 23 -6.89 -4.47 -18.28
C PRO A 23 -6.26 -3.06 -18.28
N ASP A 24 -5.27 -2.82 -17.42
CA ASP A 24 -4.49 -1.57 -17.44
C ASP A 24 -3.41 -1.65 -18.53
N THR A 25 -3.70 -1.10 -19.71
CA THR A 25 -2.89 -1.28 -20.93
C THR A 25 -1.74 -0.28 -21.06
N TRP A 26 -1.01 -0.03 -19.97
CA TRP A 26 0.13 0.90 -19.94
C TRP A 26 1.29 0.54 -20.89
N LEU A 27 1.36 -0.72 -21.34
CA LEU A 27 2.31 -1.24 -22.33
C LEU A 27 1.67 -1.48 -23.72
N LEU A 28 0.53 -0.84 -24.02
CA LEU A 28 -0.07 -0.91 -25.36
C LEU A 28 0.89 -0.38 -26.43
N HIS A 29 1.63 0.66 -26.07
CA HIS A 29 2.76 1.20 -26.81
C HIS A 29 4.04 0.92 -26.02
N GLU A 30 5.21 0.90 -26.68
CA GLU A 30 6.48 0.75 -25.98
C GLU A 30 6.62 1.83 -24.90
N ASN A 31 7.09 1.44 -23.70
CA ASN A 31 7.42 2.41 -22.66
C ASN A 31 8.80 3.03 -22.98
N PRO A 32 8.90 4.33 -23.25
CA PRO A 32 10.16 4.94 -23.67
C PRO A 32 11.22 4.99 -22.56
N TRP A 33 10.84 4.74 -21.30
CA TRP A 33 11.74 4.83 -20.14
C TRP A 33 12.39 3.50 -19.77
N GLU A 34 12.01 2.38 -20.40
CA GLU A 34 12.54 1.06 -20.05
C GLU A 34 13.57 0.56 -21.06
N PHE A 35 14.59 -0.13 -20.56
CA PHE A 35 15.67 -0.71 -21.34
C PHE A 35 15.64 -2.22 -21.21
N ARG A 36 15.43 -2.94 -22.31
CA ARG A 36 15.52 -4.40 -22.32
C ARG A 36 16.96 -4.85 -22.10
N ARG A 37 17.19 -5.76 -21.14
CA ARG A 37 18.52 -6.24 -20.73
C ARG A 37 18.57 -7.77 -20.69
N ASP A 38 18.57 -8.38 -21.86
CA ASP A 38 18.55 -9.85 -21.99
C ASP A 38 19.78 -10.56 -21.39
N MET A 39 20.90 -9.85 -21.26
CA MET A 39 22.12 -10.35 -20.60
C MET A 39 21.94 -10.69 -19.12
N HIS A 40 20.88 -10.19 -18.48
CA HIS A 40 20.52 -10.49 -17.09
C HIS A 40 19.42 -11.55 -16.98
N ALA A 41 19.03 -12.20 -18.09
CA ALA A 41 17.96 -13.17 -18.07
C ALA A 41 18.26 -14.38 -17.15
N ALA A 42 17.28 -14.74 -16.33
CA ALA A 42 17.38 -15.81 -15.33
C ALA A 42 16.50 -17.01 -15.73
N SER A 43 16.91 -18.22 -15.34
CA SER A 43 16.10 -19.43 -15.48
C SER A 43 15.60 -19.84 -14.10
N VAL A 44 14.27 -19.89 -13.95
CA VAL A 44 13.58 -20.23 -12.70
C VAL A 44 12.88 -21.58 -12.89
N TYR A 45 13.07 -22.47 -11.94
CA TYR A 45 12.61 -23.85 -12.04
C TYR A 45 11.46 -24.11 -11.08
N TYR A 46 10.42 -24.77 -11.57
CA TYR A 46 9.23 -25.16 -10.82
C TYR A 46 9.00 -26.66 -10.93
N SER A 47 8.38 -27.24 -9.91
CA SER A 47 8.07 -28.66 -9.82
C SER A 47 9.32 -29.54 -10.01
N GLY A 48 9.13 -30.79 -10.44
CA GLY A 48 10.20 -31.76 -10.58
C GLY A 48 10.43 -32.61 -9.33
N GLU A 49 11.44 -33.46 -9.41
CA GLU A 49 11.81 -34.42 -8.37
C GLU A 49 13.22 -34.13 -7.85
N LEU A 50 13.40 -34.32 -6.54
CA LEU A 50 14.71 -34.16 -5.89
C LEU A 50 15.46 -35.49 -5.90
N LEU A 51 16.64 -35.48 -6.51
CA LEU A 51 17.60 -36.56 -6.39
C LEU A 51 18.67 -36.17 -5.35
N PRO A 52 18.86 -36.97 -4.28
CA PRO A 52 19.91 -36.70 -3.31
C PRO A 52 21.29 -36.67 -3.95
N ALA A 53 22.06 -35.65 -3.60
CA ALA A 53 23.45 -35.47 -3.99
C ALA A 53 24.27 -35.01 -2.77
N GLN A 54 25.59 -34.87 -2.94
CA GLN A 54 26.47 -34.32 -1.93
C GLN A 54 27.25 -33.14 -2.50
N ASN A 55 27.37 -32.06 -1.72
CA ASN A 55 28.31 -30.99 -2.04
C ASN A 55 29.74 -31.42 -1.69
N LYS A 56 30.74 -30.61 -2.05
CA LYS A 56 32.15 -30.91 -1.72
C LYS A 56 32.46 -31.01 -0.22
N LYS A 57 31.56 -30.55 0.66
CA LYS A 57 31.67 -30.65 2.11
C LYS A 57 31.01 -31.90 2.69
N GLY A 58 30.43 -32.76 1.84
CA GLY A 58 29.77 -34.01 2.25
C GLY A 58 28.36 -33.82 2.81
N GLU A 59 27.79 -32.61 2.71
CA GLU A 59 26.41 -32.35 3.13
C GLU A 59 25.43 -32.71 2.02
N VAL A 60 24.23 -33.16 2.43
CA VAL A 60 23.16 -33.49 1.50
C VAL A 60 22.67 -32.22 0.82
N VAL A 61 22.76 -32.23 -0.51
CA VAL A 61 22.12 -31.28 -1.42
C VAL A 61 21.24 -32.06 -2.38
N TYR A 62 20.55 -31.38 -3.28
CA TYR A 62 19.70 -32.06 -4.27
C TYR A 62 20.05 -31.63 -5.69
N ASP A 63 19.85 -32.54 -6.63
CA ASP A 63 19.66 -32.22 -8.03
C ASP A 63 18.15 -32.21 -8.30
N LEU A 64 17.68 -31.19 -9.03
CA LEU A 64 16.28 -31.10 -9.44
C LEU A 64 16.18 -31.63 -10.87
N VAL A 65 15.36 -32.66 -11.07
CA VAL A 65 15.08 -33.27 -12.38
C VAL A 65 13.59 -33.16 -12.71
N ASP A 66 13.23 -33.34 -13.97
CA ASP A 66 11.82 -33.32 -14.45
C ASP A 66 11.04 -32.05 -14.08
N TYR A 67 11.74 -30.91 -14.04
CA TYR A 67 11.19 -29.60 -13.70
C TYR A 67 10.58 -28.89 -14.92
N ASP A 68 9.77 -27.87 -14.63
CA ASP A 68 9.31 -26.86 -15.57
C ASP A 68 10.23 -25.61 -15.48
N GLU A 69 10.82 -25.22 -16.61
CA GLU A 69 11.70 -24.04 -16.68
C GLU A 69 10.94 -22.82 -17.18
N VAL A 70 11.02 -21.73 -16.41
CA VAL A 70 10.55 -20.40 -16.80
C VAL A 70 11.75 -19.48 -16.98
N ARG A 71 11.85 -18.89 -18.16
CA ARG A 71 12.86 -17.87 -18.46
C ARG A 71 12.29 -16.49 -18.14
N ALA A 72 12.93 -15.79 -17.21
CA ALA A 72 12.65 -14.40 -16.85
C ALA A 72 13.60 -13.46 -17.62
N LEU A 73 13.04 -12.54 -18.39
CA LEU A 73 13.79 -11.47 -19.06
C LEU A 73 13.72 -10.19 -18.20
N SER A 74 14.72 -9.33 -18.33
CA SER A 74 14.81 -8.12 -17.51
C SER A 74 14.65 -6.84 -18.31
N TYR A 75 13.99 -5.87 -17.68
CA TYR A 75 13.88 -4.49 -18.11
C TYR A 75 14.37 -3.58 -17.00
N ASP A 76 15.12 -2.55 -17.34
CA ASP A 76 15.61 -1.56 -16.39
C ASP A 76 14.92 -0.21 -16.62
N ILE A 77 14.44 0.40 -15.54
CA ILE A 77 13.97 1.79 -15.52
C ILE A 77 14.94 2.61 -14.66
N PRO A 78 15.50 3.72 -15.17
CA PRO A 78 16.38 4.59 -14.40
C PRO A 78 15.57 5.37 -13.35
N ILE A 79 16.03 5.35 -12.10
CA ILE A 79 15.50 6.12 -10.99
C ILE A 79 16.47 7.26 -10.69
N ILE A 80 16.05 8.47 -11.06
CA ILE A 80 16.89 9.66 -11.01
C ILE A 80 16.79 10.31 -9.62
N GLY A 81 17.93 10.48 -8.96
CA GLY A 81 18.05 11.26 -7.74
C GLY A 81 17.94 12.75 -8.00
N TYR A 82 17.32 13.48 -7.08
CA TYR A 82 17.31 14.95 -7.14
C TYR A 82 18.62 15.50 -6.59
N GLU A 83 19.25 16.42 -7.33
CA GLU A 83 20.50 17.10 -6.94
C GLU A 83 20.53 18.48 -7.60
N GLU A 84 21.05 19.50 -6.91
CA GLU A 84 21.19 20.86 -7.48
C GLU A 84 22.37 20.96 -8.47
N ALA A 85 23.38 20.08 -8.30
CA ALA A 85 24.58 20.01 -9.14
C ALA A 85 24.37 19.31 -10.49
N THR A 86 25.32 19.47 -11.41
CA THR A 86 25.35 18.83 -12.74
C THR A 86 25.56 17.30 -12.70
N HIS A 87 25.76 16.72 -11.51
CA HIS A 87 25.98 15.29 -11.30
C HIS A 87 24.94 14.75 -10.34
N PHE A 88 24.03 13.92 -10.85
CA PHE A 88 22.99 13.24 -10.07
C PHE A 88 23.23 11.74 -10.06
N ASN A 89 22.77 11.07 -9.01
CA ASN A 89 22.77 9.61 -8.93
C ASN A 89 21.63 9.03 -9.78
N VAL A 90 21.92 7.93 -10.49
CA VAL A 90 20.91 7.14 -11.19
C VAL A 90 20.97 5.71 -10.66
N ASN A 91 19.89 5.27 -10.04
CA ASN A 91 19.72 3.89 -9.60
C ASN A 91 18.86 3.12 -10.61
N THR A 92 18.86 1.79 -10.50
CA THR A 92 18.10 0.93 -11.42
C THR A 92 16.90 0.30 -10.72
N LEU A 93 15.70 0.52 -11.26
CA LEU A 93 14.54 -0.33 -10.99
C LEU A 93 14.51 -1.43 -12.04
N ARG A 94 14.93 -2.63 -11.66
CA ARG A 94 14.87 -3.83 -12.52
C ARG A 94 13.53 -4.53 -12.41
N LEU A 95 12.89 -4.80 -13.55
CA LEU A 95 11.61 -5.47 -13.70
C LEU A 95 11.78 -6.79 -14.46
N TRP A 96 11.21 -7.87 -13.94
CA TRP A 96 11.22 -9.19 -14.58
C TRP A 96 9.95 -9.46 -15.36
N THR A 97 10.06 -9.97 -16.59
CA THR A 97 8.92 -10.40 -17.41
C THR A 97 9.09 -11.84 -17.90
N THR A 98 7.99 -12.59 -17.95
CA THR A 98 7.94 -13.89 -18.62
C THR A 98 7.23 -13.82 -19.97
N LYS A 99 6.54 -12.70 -20.25
CA LYS A 99 5.65 -12.52 -21.41
C LYS A 99 6.37 -12.64 -22.75
N GLU A 100 7.58 -12.11 -22.81
CA GLU A 100 8.34 -11.93 -24.05
C GLU A 100 9.31 -13.08 -24.36
N SER A 101 9.44 -14.06 -23.46
CA SER A 101 10.31 -15.20 -23.70
C SER A 101 9.56 -16.31 -24.44
N PRO A 102 9.94 -16.63 -25.70
CA PRO A 102 9.30 -17.72 -26.45
C PRO A 102 9.55 -19.10 -25.82
N ARG A 103 10.56 -19.23 -24.95
CA ARG A 103 10.85 -20.47 -24.23
C ARG A 103 9.78 -20.85 -23.23
N ASN A 104 8.93 -19.90 -22.82
CA ASN A 104 7.91 -20.13 -21.82
C ASN A 104 6.63 -20.77 -22.41
N PHE A 105 6.48 -20.79 -23.73
CA PHE A 105 5.33 -21.41 -24.38
C PHE A 105 5.52 -22.93 -24.53
N GLN A 106 4.65 -23.70 -23.89
CA GLN A 106 4.76 -25.16 -23.88
C GLN A 106 4.03 -25.78 -25.08
N LEU A 107 4.69 -25.79 -26.24
CA LEU A 107 4.12 -26.26 -27.52
C LEU A 107 3.58 -27.70 -27.48
N GLN A 108 4.21 -28.60 -26.71
CA GLN A 108 3.73 -29.97 -26.58
C GLN A 108 2.35 -30.04 -25.92
N ARG A 109 2.12 -29.24 -24.85
CA ARG A 109 0.80 -29.15 -24.20
C ARG A 109 -0.24 -28.53 -25.13
N PHE A 110 0.15 -27.50 -25.89
CA PHE A 110 -0.72 -26.91 -26.90
C PHE A 110 -1.17 -27.93 -27.95
N ASN A 111 -0.23 -28.71 -28.51
CA ASN A 111 -0.52 -29.77 -29.48
C ASN A 111 -1.36 -30.90 -28.89
N ALA A 112 -1.32 -31.11 -27.57
CA ALA A 112 -2.17 -32.05 -26.84
C ALA A 112 -3.56 -31.47 -26.49
N GLY A 113 -3.88 -30.25 -26.92
CA GLY A 113 -5.15 -29.58 -26.64
C GLY A 113 -5.25 -28.92 -25.26
N GLN A 114 -4.16 -28.88 -24.50
CA GLN A 114 -4.09 -28.29 -23.15
C GLN A 114 -3.73 -26.80 -23.23
N LEU A 115 -4.60 -26.00 -23.84
CA LEU A 115 -4.34 -24.60 -24.17
C LEU A 115 -4.00 -23.74 -22.94
N ASP A 116 -4.76 -23.87 -21.85
CA ASP A 116 -4.56 -23.08 -20.62
C ASP A 116 -3.18 -23.35 -19.99
N GLN A 117 -2.78 -24.62 -19.98
CA GLN A 117 -1.48 -25.03 -19.42
C GLN A 117 -0.31 -24.60 -20.32
N ALA A 118 -0.54 -24.51 -21.63
CA ALA A 118 0.51 -24.13 -22.58
C ALA A 118 0.99 -22.67 -22.39
N GLY A 119 0.10 -21.79 -21.89
CA GLY A 119 0.37 -20.37 -21.67
C GLY A 119 0.69 -19.97 -20.23
N GLU A 120 0.58 -20.89 -19.25
CA GLU A 120 0.72 -20.59 -17.81
C GLU A 120 1.98 -19.79 -17.49
N ASN A 121 3.14 -20.25 -18.00
CA ASN A 121 4.45 -19.64 -17.73
C ASN A 121 4.58 -18.25 -18.35
N THR A 122 4.00 -18.04 -19.53
CA THR A 122 3.97 -16.76 -20.24
C THR A 122 3.10 -15.72 -19.52
N SER A 123 2.08 -16.17 -18.77
CA SER A 123 1.13 -15.30 -18.07
C SER A 123 1.50 -14.94 -16.63
N LEU A 124 2.63 -15.45 -16.11
CA LEU A 124 3.08 -15.13 -14.74
C LEU A 124 3.26 -13.62 -14.52
N THR A 125 3.56 -12.84 -15.56
CA THR A 125 3.68 -11.38 -15.44
C THR A 125 2.55 -10.64 -16.16
N ASP A 126 1.34 -11.22 -16.21
CA ASP A 126 0.19 -10.53 -16.81
C ASP A 126 -0.47 -9.55 -15.82
N VAL A 127 -0.86 -10.04 -14.63
CA VAL A 127 -1.66 -9.26 -13.66
C VAL A 127 -1.02 -9.32 -12.26
N LEU A 128 -1.00 -8.17 -11.59
CA LEU A 128 -0.60 -8.00 -10.19
C LEU A 128 -1.73 -8.45 -9.26
N TYR A 129 -1.40 -9.29 -8.27
CA TYR A 129 -2.35 -9.85 -7.30
C TYR A 129 -3.56 -10.51 -7.99
N PRO A 130 -3.32 -11.58 -8.79
CA PRO A 130 -4.41 -12.31 -9.42
C PRO A 130 -5.38 -12.84 -8.35
N ASN A 131 -6.66 -12.94 -8.70
CA ASN A 131 -7.69 -13.43 -7.78
C ASN A 131 -7.35 -14.86 -7.30
N ASP A 132 -7.02 -14.98 -6.02
CA ASP A 132 -6.58 -16.20 -5.35
C ASP A 132 -7.69 -16.87 -4.52
N ASN A 133 -8.95 -16.51 -4.77
CA ASN A 133 -10.11 -17.24 -4.23
C ASN A 133 -10.22 -18.67 -4.81
N ASN A 134 -9.46 -19.00 -5.86
CA ASN A 134 -9.40 -20.32 -6.46
C ASN A 134 -7.96 -20.90 -6.47
N GLU A 135 -7.86 -22.21 -6.68
CA GLU A 135 -6.60 -22.95 -6.59
C GLU A 135 -5.57 -22.55 -7.66
N LEU A 136 -6.03 -22.14 -8.85
CA LEU A 136 -5.17 -21.66 -9.92
C LEU A 136 -4.56 -20.29 -9.57
N GLY A 137 -5.36 -19.36 -9.05
CA GLY A 137 -4.89 -18.04 -8.61
C GLY A 137 -3.82 -18.15 -7.53
N LYS A 138 -4.04 -19.01 -6.53
CA LYS A 138 -3.03 -19.35 -5.52
C LYS A 138 -1.74 -19.91 -6.12
N ARG A 139 -1.85 -20.80 -7.11
CA ARG A 139 -0.70 -21.38 -7.83
C ARG A 139 0.10 -20.29 -8.56
N ILE A 140 -0.57 -19.42 -9.31
CA ILE A 140 0.07 -18.33 -10.05
C ILE A 140 0.74 -17.34 -9.10
N ARG A 141 0.09 -16.95 -8.01
CA ARG A 141 0.65 -16.02 -7.02
C ARG A 141 1.94 -16.56 -6.39
N LEU A 142 1.95 -17.81 -5.94
CA LEU A 142 3.18 -18.44 -5.42
C LEU A 142 4.28 -18.54 -6.50
N LYS A 143 3.91 -18.84 -7.76
CA LYS A 143 4.87 -18.83 -8.87
C LYS A 143 5.45 -17.43 -9.12
N GLN A 144 4.63 -16.37 -9.05
CA GLN A 144 5.06 -14.96 -9.19
C GLN A 144 6.05 -14.56 -8.10
N GLU A 145 5.76 -14.88 -6.85
CA GLU A 145 6.60 -14.56 -5.69
C GLU A 145 7.96 -15.26 -5.76
N PHE A 146 7.97 -16.54 -6.14
CA PHE A 146 9.22 -17.26 -6.36
C PHE A 146 9.97 -16.79 -7.61
N LEU A 147 9.26 -16.42 -8.69
CA LEU A 147 9.86 -15.83 -9.90
C LEU A 147 10.66 -14.59 -9.54
N LEU A 148 10.05 -13.67 -8.80
CA LEU A 148 10.68 -12.44 -8.32
C LEU A 148 11.91 -12.77 -7.46
N SER A 149 11.76 -13.70 -6.51
CA SER A 149 12.83 -14.08 -5.58
C SER A 149 14.02 -14.70 -6.32
N SER A 150 13.79 -15.73 -7.14
CA SER A 150 14.86 -16.47 -7.83
C SER A 150 15.56 -15.64 -8.90
N ALA A 151 14.81 -14.94 -9.76
CA ALA A 151 15.43 -14.12 -10.81
C ALA A 151 16.28 -12.99 -10.21
N SER A 152 15.80 -12.34 -9.15
CA SER A 152 16.54 -11.26 -8.49
C SER A 152 17.77 -11.77 -7.76
N VAL A 153 17.68 -12.90 -7.06
CA VAL A 153 18.84 -13.49 -6.38
C VAL A 153 19.91 -13.92 -7.38
N GLN A 154 19.52 -14.61 -8.47
CA GLN A 154 20.47 -15.00 -9.52
C GLN A 154 21.22 -13.79 -10.11
N ASP A 155 20.52 -12.67 -10.31
CA ASP A 155 21.12 -11.43 -10.77
C ASP A 155 22.07 -10.79 -9.74
N ILE A 156 21.70 -10.80 -8.45
CA ILE A 156 22.57 -10.35 -7.35
C ILE A 156 23.87 -11.16 -7.30
N PHE A 157 23.79 -12.49 -7.36
CA PHE A 157 24.98 -13.35 -7.44
C PHE A 157 25.81 -13.06 -8.68
N SER A 158 25.17 -12.95 -9.84
CA SER A 158 25.85 -12.64 -11.10
C SER A 158 26.60 -11.31 -11.02
N ASN A 159 26.00 -10.28 -10.42
CA ASN A 159 26.64 -8.99 -10.22
C ASN A 159 27.81 -9.06 -9.22
N TYR A 160 27.62 -9.77 -8.10
CA TYR A 160 28.67 -9.95 -7.10
C TYR A 160 29.90 -10.67 -7.69
N LEU A 161 29.70 -11.78 -8.40
CA LEU A 161 30.78 -12.59 -8.98
C LEU A 161 31.55 -11.89 -10.12
N ARG A 162 31.00 -10.82 -10.71
CA ARG A 162 31.75 -9.97 -11.65
C ARG A 162 32.82 -9.13 -10.97
N HIS A 163 32.65 -8.83 -9.68
CA HIS A 163 33.50 -7.92 -8.92
C HIS A 163 34.30 -8.61 -7.80
N HIS A 164 33.92 -9.84 -7.44
CA HIS A 164 34.48 -10.60 -6.34
C HIS A 164 34.78 -12.04 -6.75
N ALA A 165 35.93 -12.56 -6.30
CA ALA A 165 36.42 -13.88 -6.68
C ALA A 165 35.79 -15.03 -5.88
N ASP A 166 35.29 -14.75 -4.68
CA ASP A 166 34.73 -15.75 -3.76
C ASP A 166 33.58 -15.15 -2.92
N MET A 167 32.92 -16.00 -2.12
CA MET A 167 31.74 -15.66 -1.33
C MET A 167 32.04 -15.05 0.05
N SER A 168 33.31 -14.92 0.44
CA SER A 168 33.70 -14.51 1.80
C SER A 168 33.18 -13.11 2.18
N SER A 169 33.08 -12.22 1.20
CA SER A 169 32.62 -10.83 1.38
C SER A 169 31.15 -10.62 1.00
N PHE A 170 30.39 -11.67 0.69
CA PHE A 170 29.03 -11.52 0.15
C PHE A 170 28.12 -10.77 1.13
N ALA A 171 28.16 -11.17 2.40
CA ALA A 171 27.40 -10.53 3.47
C ALA A 171 27.90 -9.12 3.83
N ASP A 172 29.03 -8.65 3.32
CA ASP A 172 29.48 -7.26 3.50
C ASP A 172 29.08 -6.36 2.32
N LYS A 173 28.70 -6.96 1.19
CA LYS A 173 28.42 -6.25 -0.07
C LYS A 173 26.94 -6.29 -0.46
N VAL A 174 26.17 -7.23 0.09
CA VAL A 174 24.78 -7.46 -0.29
C VAL A 174 23.84 -7.27 0.90
N ARG A 175 22.82 -6.43 0.70
CA ARG A 175 21.69 -6.24 1.62
C ARG A 175 20.39 -6.39 0.84
N ILE A 176 19.47 -7.19 1.36
CA ILE A 176 18.20 -7.53 0.73
C ILE A 176 17.08 -7.19 1.71
N GLN A 177 16.27 -6.18 1.36
CA GLN A 177 15.05 -5.86 2.11
C GLN A 177 13.87 -6.66 1.56
N ILE A 178 13.28 -7.50 2.41
CA ILE A 178 12.03 -8.22 2.19
C ILE A 178 10.88 -7.29 2.61
N ASN A 179 10.19 -6.71 1.63
CA ASN A 179 9.04 -5.83 1.89
C ASN A 179 7.75 -6.66 1.89
N ASP A 180 7.14 -6.78 3.08
CA ASP A 180 6.06 -7.72 3.37
C ASP A 180 6.46 -9.19 3.11
N THR A 181 5.53 -10.12 3.18
CA THR A 181 5.81 -11.56 3.09
C THR A 181 6.08 -12.09 1.68
N HIS A 182 5.70 -11.34 0.64
CA HIS A 182 5.75 -11.79 -0.77
C HIS A 182 7.12 -12.32 -1.22
N PRO A 183 8.27 -11.68 -0.92
CA PRO A 183 9.57 -12.19 -1.34
C PRO A 183 10.27 -13.02 -0.25
N ALA A 184 9.56 -13.57 0.74
CA ALA A 184 10.19 -14.33 1.84
C ALA A 184 10.94 -15.60 1.36
N LEU A 185 10.59 -16.14 0.18
CA LEU A 185 11.31 -17.24 -0.46
C LEU A 185 12.74 -16.86 -0.92
N VAL A 186 13.12 -15.58 -0.87
CA VAL A 186 14.51 -15.15 -1.08
C VAL A 186 15.46 -15.86 -0.10
N ILE A 187 14.99 -16.12 1.13
CA ILE A 187 15.76 -16.79 2.19
C ILE A 187 16.15 -18.21 1.76
N THR A 188 15.18 -18.97 1.25
CA THR A 188 15.39 -20.38 0.87
C THR A 188 16.14 -20.49 -0.45
N GLU A 189 15.97 -19.52 -1.34
CA GLU A 189 16.69 -19.48 -2.61
C GLU A 189 18.16 -19.10 -2.45
N LEU A 190 18.48 -18.15 -1.56
CA LEU A 190 19.87 -17.86 -1.19
C LEU A 190 20.57 -19.11 -0.64
N MET A 191 19.93 -19.81 0.31
CA MET A 191 20.45 -21.06 0.86
C MET A 191 20.71 -22.10 -0.24
N ARG A 192 19.74 -22.28 -1.16
CA ARG A 192 19.89 -23.23 -2.27
C ARG A 192 21.12 -22.90 -3.11
N ILE A 193 21.30 -21.65 -3.53
CA ILE A 193 22.40 -21.24 -4.40
C ILE A 193 23.75 -21.34 -3.68
N LEU A 194 23.85 -20.88 -2.44
CA LEU A 194 25.09 -20.97 -1.64
C LEU A 194 25.52 -22.43 -1.48
N MET A 195 24.60 -23.31 -1.09
CA MET A 195 24.93 -24.72 -0.85
C MET A 195 25.20 -25.49 -2.14
N LYS A 196 24.36 -25.32 -3.18
CA LYS A 196 24.41 -26.14 -4.39
C LYS A 196 25.37 -25.59 -5.44
N ALA A 197 25.37 -24.28 -5.69
CA ALA A 197 26.18 -23.69 -6.75
C ALA A 197 27.57 -23.27 -6.25
N HIS A 198 27.71 -22.98 -4.95
CA HIS A 198 28.96 -22.51 -4.34
C HIS A 198 29.57 -23.49 -3.33
N ASP A 199 29.05 -24.71 -3.22
CA ASP A 199 29.58 -25.78 -2.34
C ASP A 199 29.73 -25.35 -0.86
N MET A 200 28.88 -24.42 -0.39
CA MET A 200 28.94 -23.90 0.98
C MET A 200 28.22 -24.82 1.97
N GLY A 201 28.66 -24.77 3.23
CA GLY A 201 28.05 -25.56 4.30
C GLY A 201 26.68 -24.99 4.70
N TRP A 202 25.81 -25.78 5.31
CA TRP A 202 24.50 -25.31 5.78
C TRP A 202 24.64 -24.14 6.75
N GLN A 203 25.48 -24.29 7.77
CA GLN A 203 25.64 -23.28 8.82
C GLN A 203 26.26 -21.99 8.28
N GLU A 204 27.29 -22.12 7.45
CA GLU A 204 27.96 -20.99 6.79
C GLU A 204 27.00 -20.24 5.84
N SER A 205 26.22 -20.98 5.06
CA SER A 205 25.20 -20.41 4.17
C SER A 205 24.14 -19.67 5.00
N TRP A 206 23.70 -20.26 6.11
CA TRP A 206 22.69 -19.69 6.98
C TRP A 206 23.13 -18.37 7.61
N GLU A 207 24.38 -18.29 8.07
CA GLU A 207 24.97 -17.05 8.61
C GLU A 207 25.00 -15.92 7.58
N ILE A 208 25.36 -16.24 6.32
CA ILE A 208 25.30 -15.29 5.20
C ILE A 208 23.86 -14.84 4.94
N VAL A 209 22.91 -15.78 4.84
CA VAL A 209 21.50 -15.44 4.57
C VAL A 209 20.93 -14.53 5.64
N GLN A 210 21.12 -14.85 6.93
CA GLN A 210 20.64 -14.01 8.01
C GLN A 210 21.26 -12.61 7.95
N SER A 211 22.55 -12.51 7.68
CA SER A 211 23.27 -11.23 7.61
C SER A 211 22.82 -10.36 6.42
N CYS A 212 22.44 -10.98 5.29
CA CYS A 212 22.02 -10.27 4.10
C CYS A 212 20.56 -9.78 4.16
N CYS A 213 19.67 -10.54 4.81
CA CYS A 213 18.22 -10.31 4.73
C CYS A 213 17.68 -9.49 5.90
N SER A 214 16.79 -8.55 5.60
CA SER A 214 15.99 -7.79 6.57
C SER A 214 14.52 -7.79 6.15
N PHE A 215 13.58 -7.71 7.11
CA PHE A 215 12.15 -7.85 6.85
C PHE A 215 11.34 -6.64 7.34
N THR A 216 10.59 -6.00 6.45
CA THR A 216 9.60 -4.98 6.81
C THR A 216 8.21 -5.59 6.80
N ASN A 217 7.49 -5.49 7.91
CA ASN A 217 6.07 -5.82 7.96
C ASN A 217 5.21 -4.56 7.75
N HIS A 218 4.14 -4.69 6.97
CA HIS A 218 3.24 -3.59 6.61
C HIS A 218 1.78 -3.80 7.07
N THR A 219 1.50 -4.79 7.92
CA THR A 219 0.13 -5.14 8.31
C THR A 219 0.02 -5.63 9.75
N VAL A 220 -1.03 -5.18 10.42
CA VAL A 220 -1.46 -5.67 11.73
C VAL A 220 -2.49 -6.81 11.63
N LEU A 221 -3.08 -6.99 10.44
CA LEU A 221 -4.12 -7.97 10.20
C LEU A 221 -3.49 -9.36 10.07
N LYS A 222 -3.80 -10.26 11.01
CA LYS A 222 -3.29 -11.64 10.98
C LYS A 222 -3.72 -12.37 9.70
N GLU A 223 -4.92 -12.08 9.20
CA GLU A 223 -5.43 -12.61 7.93
C GLU A 223 -4.65 -12.13 6.70
N SER A 224 -3.84 -11.09 6.83
CA SER A 224 -2.95 -10.59 5.76
C SER A 224 -1.53 -11.15 5.86
N LEU A 225 -1.19 -11.90 6.93
CA LEU A 225 0.07 -12.62 7.02
C LEU A 225 -0.03 -13.90 6.20
N GLU A 226 0.77 -13.97 5.14
CA GLU A 226 0.63 -15.03 4.15
C GLU A 226 1.02 -16.41 4.70
N GLU A 227 0.14 -17.38 4.46
CA GLU A 227 0.35 -18.79 4.75
C GLU A 227 0.07 -19.62 3.50
N TRP A 228 0.94 -20.59 3.22
CA TRP A 228 0.79 -21.48 2.07
C TRP A 228 0.64 -22.92 2.49
N ASN A 229 -0.28 -23.64 1.85
CA ASN A 229 -0.39 -25.09 2.04
C ASN A 229 0.96 -25.75 1.71
N GLN A 230 1.50 -26.52 2.65
CA GLN A 230 2.83 -27.12 2.51
C GLN A 230 2.95 -28.05 1.30
N ASN A 231 1.88 -28.77 0.93
CA ASN A 231 1.89 -29.66 -0.21
C ASN A 231 2.00 -28.87 -1.51
N ARG A 232 1.43 -27.66 -1.59
CA ARG A 232 1.58 -26.77 -2.74
C ARG A 232 3.03 -26.33 -2.90
N ILE A 233 3.68 -25.89 -1.81
CA ILE A 233 5.10 -25.53 -1.88
C ILE A 233 5.94 -26.76 -2.22
N LYS A 234 5.66 -27.92 -1.64
CA LYS A 234 6.36 -29.17 -1.95
C LYS A 234 6.23 -29.57 -3.41
N GLU A 235 5.05 -29.41 -4.02
CA GLU A 235 4.80 -29.74 -5.43
C GLU A 235 5.42 -28.71 -6.39
N LEU A 236 5.35 -27.43 -6.06
CA LEU A 236 5.84 -26.36 -6.94
C LEU A 236 7.33 -26.04 -6.75
N LEU A 237 7.84 -26.18 -5.53
CA LEU A 237 9.15 -25.71 -5.09
C LEU A 237 9.77 -26.75 -4.14
N PRO A 238 9.96 -28.01 -4.59
CA PRO A 238 10.35 -29.12 -3.71
C PRO A 238 11.69 -28.86 -3.00
N TYR A 239 12.66 -28.22 -3.67
CA TYR A 239 13.96 -27.88 -3.05
C TYR A 239 13.78 -26.86 -1.92
N GLN A 240 13.06 -25.77 -2.19
CA GLN A 240 12.82 -24.73 -1.19
C GLN A 240 12.03 -25.31 -0.01
N TYR A 241 11.07 -26.20 -0.26
CA TYR A 241 10.36 -26.91 0.81
C TYR A 241 11.31 -27.75 1.69
N ALA A 242 12.24 -28.51 1.09
CA ALA A 242 13.23 -29.29 1.85
C ALA A 242 14.12 -28.40 2.73
N ILE A 243 14.49 -27.21 2.25
CA ILE A 243 15.21 -26.21 3.04
C ILE A 243 14.34 -25.69 4.19
N ILE A 244 13.06 -25.37 3.93
CA ILE A 244 12.11 -24.91 4.94
C ILE A 244 11.90 -25.96 6.03
N GLU A 245 11.77 -27.24 5.68
CA GLU A 245 11.63 -28.33 6.65
C GLU A 245 12.84 -28.40 7.59
N LYS A 246 14.06 -28.32 7.04
CA LYS A 246 15.28 -28.31 7.85
C LYS A 246 15.38 -27.04 8.71
N MET A 247 15.08 -25.87 8.16
CA MET A 247 15.03 -24.61 8.93
C MET A 247 14.04 -24.69 10.08
N ASN A 248 12.84 -25.24 9.83
CA ASN A 248 11.80 -25.40 10.83
C ASN A 248 12.26 -26.31 11.97
N LEU A 249 12.91 -27.44 11.65
CA LEU A 249 13.48 -28.35 12.64
C LEU A 249 14.54 -27.64 13.50
N ASP A 250 15.52 -27.00 12.85
CA ASP A 250 16.62 -26.29 13.53
C ASP A 250 16.06 -25.18 14.43
N PHE A 251 15.08 -24.42 13.93
CA PHE A 251 14.47 -23.33 14.67
C PHE A 251 13.65 -23.82 15.87
N CYS A 252 12.76 -24.80 15.68
CA CYS A 252 11.97 -25.38 16.76
C CYS A 252 12.88 -25.95 17.87
N ASN A 253 13.99 -26.59 17.51
CA ASN A 253 14.97 -27.07 18.48
C ASN A 253 15.67 -25.92 19.22
N ALA A 254 15.99 -24.82 18.54
CA ALA A 254 16.52 -23.62 19.17
C ALA A 254 15.51 -22.98 20.16
N VAL A 255 14.22 -22.94 19.80
CA VAL A 255 13.15 -22.45 20.68
C VAL A 255 13.02 -23.35 21.91
N ARG A 256 12.95 -24.68 21.75
CA ARG A 256 12.90 -25.65 22.88
C ARG A 256 14.11 -25.53 23.81
N LYS A 257 15.29 -25.31 23.25
CA LYS A 257 16.52 -25.12 24.03
C LYS A 257 16.46 -23.84 24.88
N LYS A 258 15.88 -22.76 24.34
CA LYS A 258 15.76 -21.47 25.05
C LYS A 258 14.59 -21.44 26.04
N TYR A 259 13.49 -22.13 25.72
CA TYR A 259 12.26 -22.20 26.52
C TYR A 259 11.86 -23.66 26.78
N PRO A 260 12.59 -24.38 27.65
CA PRO A 260 12.29 -25.79 27.93
C PRO A 260 10.87 -25.97 28.49
N GLY A 261 10.09 -26.86 27.86
CA GLY A 261 8.73 -27.22 28.29
C GLY A 261 7.60 -26.33 27.73
N ASP A 262 7.91 -25.27 26.98
CA ASP A 262 6.90 -24.39 26.35
C ASP A 262 6.66 -24.78 24.88
N GLU A 263 6.03 -25.94 24.66
CA GLU A 263 5.70 -26.41 23.31
C GLU A 263 4.65 -25.52 22.61
N GLU A 264 3.85 -24.78 23.38
CA GLU A 264 2.90 -23.82 22.81
C GLU A 264 3.63 -22.66 22.13
N LYS A 265 4.71 -22.14 22.74
CA LYS A 265 5.57 -21.14 22.12
C LYS A 265 6.30 -21.71 20.90
N VAL A 266 6.76 -22.96 20.94
CA VAL A 266 7.31 -23.64 19.76
C VAL A 266 6.28 -23.68 18.62
N ARG A 267 5.03 -24.07 18.92
CA ARG A 267 3.93 -24.09 17.96
C ARG A 267 3.59 -22.71 17.41
N ARG A 268 3.65 -21.65 18.22
CA ARG A 268 3.38 -20.27 17.73
C ARG A 268 4.51 -19.73 16.86
N MET A 269 5.76 -20.14 17.11
CA MET A 269 6.94 -19.66 16.39
C MET A 269 7.34 -20.51 15.17
N SER A 270 6.94 -21.78 15.08
CA SER A 270 7.34 -22.68 13.99
C SER A 270 7.10 -22.08 12.59
N ILE A 271 7.92 -22.44 11.61
CA ILE A 271 7.71 -22.02 10.22
C ILE A 271 6.62 -22.87 9.58
N ILE A 272 6.57 -24.16 9.93
CA ILE A 272 5.53 -25.10 9.49
C ILE A 272 4.63 -25.43 10.66
N GLU A 273 3.32 -25.21 10.50
CA GLU A 273 2.29 -25.54 11.49
C GLU A 273 0.99 -25.95 10.81
N ALA A 274 0.31 -26.98 11.30
CA ALA A 274 -0.99 -27.44 10.79
C ALA A 274 -1.06 -27.61 9.24
N GLY A 275 0.05 -28.06 8.62
CA GLY A 275 0.14 -28.24 7.18
C GLY A 275 0.28 -26.94 6.37
N GLN A 276 0.55 -25.82 7.02
CA GLN A 276 0.82 -24.51 6.41
C GLN A 276 2.27 -24.09 6.65
N VAL A 277 2.84 -23.38 5.69
CA VAL A 277 4.10 -22.65 5.80
C VAL A 277 3.79 -21.19 6.06
N ARG A 278 4.25 -20.66 7.19
CA ARG A 278 3.98 -19.30 7.65
C ARG A 278 5.09 -18.36 7.19
N MET A 279 4.79 -17.57 6.17
CA MET A 279 5.81 -16.79 5.45
C MET A 279 6.39 -15.66 6.31
N ALA A 280 5.59 -15.06 7.19
CA ALA A 280 6.08 -14.09 8.16
C ALA A 280 7.10 -14.72 9.14
N ASN A 281 6.84 -15.93 9.62
CA ASN A 281 7.76 -16.65 10.52
C ASN A 281 9.06 -17.00 9.80
N LEU A 282 8.99 -17.44 8.54
CA LEU A 282 10.16 -17.67 7.69
C LEU A 282 10.97 -16.37 7.54
N ALA A 283 10.31 -15.26 7.18
CA ALA A 283 10.94 -13.95 6.98
C ALA A 283 11.65 -13.45 8.24
N ILE A 284 10.99 -13.54 9.41
CA ILE A 284 11.58 -13.13 10.70
C ILE A 284 12.77 -14.02 11.08
N TYR A 285 12.65 -15.33 10.89
CA TYR A 285 13.73 -16.27 11.22
C TYR A 285 14.97 -16.04 10.36
N GLY A 286 14.78 -15.87 9.05
CA GLY A 286 15.86 -15.66 8.07
C GLY A 286 16.40 -14.24 7.95
N SER A 287 15.92 -13.29 8.75
CA SER A 287 16.37 -11.89 8.70
C SER A 287 17.15 -11.47 9.95
N HIS A 288 18.19 -10.65 9.82
CA HIS A 288 18.92 -10.06 10.96
C HIS A 288 18.19 -8.86 11.60
N LYS A 289 17.30 -8.21 10.87
CA LYS A 289 16.46 -7.10 11.35
C LYS A 289 15.02 -7.25 10.85
N VAL A 290 14.08 -6.85 11.71
CA VAL A 290 12.65 -6.76 11.42
C VAL A 290 12.19 -5.35 11.76
N ASN A 291 11.41 -4.72 10.90
CA ASN A 291 10.87 -3.39 11.21
C ASN A 291 9.40 -3.22 10.90
N GLY A 292 8.73 -2.42 11.73
CA GLY A 292 7.44 -1.83 11.41
C GLY A 292 7.61 -0.48 10.70
N VAL A 293 6.46 0.09 10.30
CA VAL A 293 6.38 1.28 9.43
C VAL A 293 5.80 2.54 10.08
N ALA A 294 5.53 2.45 11.38
CA ALA A 294 5.11 3.53 12.27
C ALA A 294 5.41 3.10 13.71
N ALA A 295 5.56 4.05 14.63
CA ALA A 295 5.90 3.75 16.02
C ALA A 295 4.87 2.83 16.70
N LEU A 296 3.58 3.19 16.62
CA LEU A 296 2.47 2.38 17.16
C LEU A 296 2.41 1.00 16.52
N HIS A 297 2.60 0.92 15.21
CA HIS A 297 2.64 -0.34 14.48
C HIS A 297 3.75 -1.25 14.99
N THR A 298 4.98 -0.72 15.13
CA THR A 298 6.11 -1.48 15.66
C THR A 298 5.83 -1.96 17.10
N GLN A 299 5.15 -1.16 17.91
CA GLN A 299 4.72 -1.57 19.25
C GLN A 299 3.74 -2.75 19.19
N ILE A 300 2.71 -2.69 18.35
CA ILE A 300 1.73 -3.78 18.13
C ILE A 300 2.43 -5.07 17.67
N LEU A 301 3.43 -4.97 16.79
CA LEU A 301 4.24 -6.11 16.37
C LEU A 301 4.99 -6.75 17.55
N LYS A 302 5.62 -5.94 18.40
CA LYS A 302 6.41 -6.40 19.55
C LYS A 302 5.56 -6.98 20.68
N GLU A 303 4.37 -6.43 20.91
CA GLU A 303 3.54 -6.75 22.07
C GLU A 303 2.49 -7.82 21.76
N THR A 304 2.04 -7.91 20.51
CA THR A 304 0.87 -8.74 20.15
C THR A 304 1.17 -9.74 19.04
N ILE A 305 1.59 -9.28 17.86
CA ILE A 305 1.63 -10.14 16.66
C ILE A 305 2.85 -11.07 16.68
N PHE A 306 4.02 -10.54 16.98
CA PHE A 306 5.30 -11.26 16.99
C PHE A 306 5.96 -11.24 18.37
N LYS A 307 5.15 -11.20 19.43
CA LYS A 307 5.59 -11.17 20.83
C LYS A 307 6.65 -12.23 21.14
N ASP A 308 6.39 -13.48 20.80
CA ASP A 308 7.32 -14.58 21.08
C ASP A 308 8.66 -14.43 20.33
N PHE A 309 8.64 -13.89 19.11
CA PHE A 309 9.86 -13.59 18.35
C PHE A 309 10.63 -12.42 18.98
N HIS A 310 9.95 -11.38 19.43
CA HIS A 310 10.58 -10.23 20.10
C HIS A 310 11.19 -10.64 21.45
N GLU A 311 10.52 -11.47 22.24
CA GLU A 311 11.08 -12.04 23.47
C GLU A 311 12.33 -12.90 23.21
N MET A 312 12.35 -13.63 22.08
CA MET A 312 13.49 -14.45 21.68
C MET A 312 14.65 -13.60 21.12
N TYR A 313 14.34 -12.55 20.36
CA TYR A 313 15.30 -11.71 19.65
C TYR A 313 14.96 -10.22 19.81
N PRO A 314 15.17 -9.62 21.00
CA PRO A 314 14.75 -8.24 21.26
C PRO A 314 15.40 -7.24 20.31
N ASP A 315 16.70 -7.42 20.03
CA ASP A 315 17.48 -6.51 19.17
C ASP A 315 17.16 -6.61 17.67
N LYS A 316 16.34 -7.59 17.24
CA LYS A 316 15.91 -7.71 15.84
C LYS A 316 14.92 -6.63 15.45
N PHE A 317 14.05 -6.19 16.38
CA PHE A 317 12.89 -5.38 16.05
C PHE A 317 13.17 -3.87 16.19
N VAL A 318 13.20 -3.16 15.06
CA VAL A 318 13.39 -1.70 14.98
C VAL A 318 12.17 -1.02 14.38
N ASN A 319 12.09 0.31 14.48
CA ASN A 319 11.05 1.10 13.83
C ASN A 319 11.67 1.94 12.72
N VAL A 320 11.07 1.91 11.53
CA VAL A 320 11.36 2.91 10.49
C VAL A 320 10.05 3.46 9.97
N THR A 321 9.66 4.63 10.47
CA THR A 321 8.44 5.32 10.03
C THR A 321 8.51 5.63 8.54
N ASN A 322 7.41 5.36 7.83
CA ASN A 322 7.27 5.71 6.42
C ASN A 322 7.42 7.21 6.17
N GLY A 323 7.69 7.55 4.91
CA GLY A 323 7.73 8.93 4.46
C GLY A 323 7.33 9.05 3.00
N VAL A 324 7.12 10.29 2.55
CA VAL A 324 6.77 10.61 1.16
C VAL A 324 7.81 11.56 0.57
N THR A 325 8.11 11.41 -0.72
CA THR A 325 9.07 12.29 -1.39
C THR A 325 8.43 13.64 -1.69
N GLN A 326 9.00 14.71 -1.13
CA GLN A 326 8.60 16.09 -1.39
C GLN A 326 8.82 16.52 -2.85
N ARG A 327 9.63 15.78 -3.62
CA ARG A 327 9.88 16.08 -5.04
C ARG A 327 8.66 15.79 -5.90
N ARG A 328 8.01 14.63 -5.70
CA ARG A 328 6.78 14.32 -6.44
C ARG A 328 5.55 14.98 -5.83
N TRP A 329 5.39 14.84 -4.52
CA TRP A 329 4.14 15.16 -3.82
C TRP A 329 4.02 16.62 -3.36
N LEU A 330 4.98 17.47 -3.70
CA LEU A 330 4.91 18.91 -3.43
C LEU A 330 5.53 19.70 -4.58
N LEU A 331 6.82 19.50 -4.87
CA LEU A 331 7.53 20.25 -5.91
C LEU A 331 6.93 20.04 -7.30
N HIS A 332 6.64 18.80 -7.69
CA HIS A 332 6.05 18.48 -9.00
C HIS A 332 4.53 18.67 -9.03
N SER A 333 3.80 18.12 -8.05
CA SER A 333 2.34 18.12 -8.06
C SER A 333 1.72 19.49 -7.72
N ASN A 334 2.43 20.36 -7.03
CA ASN A 334 1.92 21.66 -6.58
C ASN A 334 2.97 22.77 -6.74
N PRO A 335 3.37 23.09 -7.99
CA PRO A 335 4.47 24.01 -8.26
C PRO A 335 4.22 25.42 -7.69
N ALA A 336 2.96 25.89 -7.69
CA ALA A 336 2.62 27.18 -7.10
C ALA A 336 2.87 27.22 -5.57
N LEU A 337 2.55 26.13 -4.85
CA LEU A 337 2.88 26.02 -3.43
C LEU A 337 4.40 25.87 -3.21
N ALA A 338 5.09 25.15 -4.09
CA ALA A 338 6.54 25.02 -4.04
C ALA A 338 7.26 26.38 -4.22
N ASP A 339 6.76 27.23 -5.12
CA ASP A 339 7.25 28.59 -5.31
C ASP A 339 6.93 29.48 -4.09
N PHE A 340 5.72 29.36 -3.54
CA PHE A 340 5.30 30.06 -2.31
C PHE A 340 6.23 29.76 -1.13
N ILE A 341 6.62 28.48 -0.95
CA ILE A 341 7.56 28.03 0.08
C ILE A 341 8.96 28.59 -0.23
N SER A 342 9.45 28.38 -1.45
CA SER A 342 10.83 28.75 -1.83
C SER A 342 11.07 30.26 -1.78
N LYS A 343 10.06 31.07 -2.07
CA LYS A 343 10.09 32.54 -1.92
C LYS A 343 10.31 32.99 -0.47
N ARG A 344 9.87 32.20 0.51
CA ARG A 344 9.86 32.55 1.94
C ARG A 344 11.02 31.95 2.72
N ILE A 345 11.40 30.71 2.40
CA ILE A 345 12.42 29.96 3.16
C ILE A 345 13.59 29.47 2.28
N GLY A 346 13.63 29.86 0.99
CA GLY A 346 14.63 29.39 0.03
C GLY A 346 14.39 27.95 -0.44
N PRO A 347 15.20 27.41 -1.37
CA PRO A 347 14.96 26.10 -2.00
C PRO A 347 15.45 24.89 -1.19
N LYS A 348 16.15 25.11 -0.06
CA LYS A 348 16.82 24.03 0.71
C LYS A 348 15.87 22.92 1.18
N TRP A 349 14.58 23.21 1.36
CA TRP A 349 13.57 22.23 1.74
C TRP A 349 13.44 21.06 0.75
N ILE A 350 13.86 21.25 -0.51
CA ILE A 350 13.71 20.23 -1.55
C ILE A 350 14.62 19.02 -1.28
N VAL A 351 15.84 19.26 -0.81
CA VAL A 351 16.84 18.22 -0.47
C VAL A 351 16.93 17.93 1.02
N ASP A 352 16.49 18.87 1.88
CA ASP A 352 16.37 18.67 3.32
C ASP A 352 15.03 19.22 3.82
N PHE A 353 14.03 18.35 3.85
CA PHE A 353 12.66 18.75 4.18
C PHE A 353 12.48 19.25 5.61
N ARG A 354 13.48 19.12 6.50
CA ARG A 354 13.43 19.71 7.85
C ARG A 354 13.30 21.23 7.81
N HIS A 355 13.80 21.89 6.76
CA HIS A 355 13.66 23.34 6.57
C HIS A 355 12.21 23.80 6.42
N ILE A 356 11.25 22.90 6.09
CA ILE A 356 9.83 23.28 5.97
C ILE A 356 9.26 23.87 7.28
N GLN A 357 9.86 23.55 8.43
CA GLN A 357 9.49 24.11 9.74
C GLN A 357 9.56 25.65 9.79
N GLU A 358 10.43 26.25 8.97
CA GLU A 358 10.58 27.71 8.90
C GLU A 358 9.30 28.40 8.37
N MET A 359 8.43 27.66 7.67
CA MET A 359 7.13 28.17 7.23
C MET A 359 6.19 28.55 8.38
N ALA A 360 6.39 28.00 9.59
CA ALA A 360 5.59 28.33 10.76
C ALA A 360 5.62 29.84 11.11
N ALA A 361 6.72 30.53 10.78
CA ALA A 361 6.87 31.98 11.01
C ALA A 361 5.90 32.82 10.15
N TYR A 362 5.38 32.26 9.06
CA TYR A 362 4.47 32.93 8.13
C TYR A 362 3.00 32.52 8.33
N ALA A 363 2.70 31.66 9.32
CA ALA A 363 1.35 31.15 9.53
C ALA A 363 0.35 32.25 9.94
N THR A 364 0.80 33.29 10.63
CA THR A 364 -0.02 34.45 11.05
C THR A 364 0.17 35.68 10.16
N ASP A 365 1.00 35.59 9.13
CA ASP A 365 1.19 36.66 8.14
C ASP A 365 -0.02 36.69 7.19
N LEU A 366 -0.79 37.78 7.23
CA LEU A 366 -2.02 37.92 6.45
C LEU A 366 -1.81 37.87 4.93
N ASP A 367 -0.68 38.36 4.43
CA ASP A 367 -0.37 38.31 3.00
C ASP A 367 0.07 36.91 2.58
N ALA A 368 0.81 36.20 3.45
CA ALA A 368 1.11 34.78 3.25
C ALA A 368 -0.16 33.91 3.27
N GLN A 369 -1.07 34.15 4.22
CA GLN A 369 -2.36 33.44 4.28
C GLN A 369 -3.19 33.66 3.02
N ARG A 370 -3.27 34.90 2.51
CA ARG A 370 -3.98 35.21 1.26
C ARG A 370 -3.37 34.49 0.06
N GLU A 371 -2.05 34.56 -0.10
CA GLU A 371 -1.34 33.87 -1.20
C GLU A 371 -1.55 32.35 -1.13
N PHE A 372 -1.47 31.76 0.07
CA PHE A 372 -1.72 30.34 0.29
C PHE A 372 -3.15 29.90 -0.07
N LEU A 373 -4.16 30.65 0.38
CA LEU A 373 -5.56 30.35 0.07
C LEU A 373 -5.87 30.50 -1.42
N GLU A 374 -5.26 31.47 -2.11
CA GLU A 374 -5.42 31.62 -3.56
C GLU A 374 -4.81 30.45 -4.33
N ILE A 375 -3.63 29.96 -3.91
CA ILE A 375 -3.03 28.75 -4.47
C ILE A 375 -3.96 27.54 -4.30
N LYS A 376 -4.53 27.35 -3.10
CA LYS A 376 -5.51 26.29 -2.83
C LYS A 376 -6.72 26.42 -3.75
N LYS A 377 -7.28 27.64 -3.89
CA LYS A 377 -8.41 27.93 -4.76
C LYS A 377 -8.11 27.57 -6.23
N GLN A 378 -6.95 27.96 -6.74
CA GLN A 378 -6.55 27.63 -8.11
C GLN A 378 -6.38 26.13 -8.34
N ASN A 379 -5.82 25.40 -7.36
CA ASN A 379 -5.74 23.94 -7.42
C ASN A 379 -7.13 23.28 -7.50
N LYS A 380 -8.10 23.80 -6.74
CA LYS A 380 -9.50 23.35 -6.79
C LYS A 380 -10.14 23.62 -8.15
N ILE A 381 -9.91 24.79 -8.73
CA ILE A 381 -10.36 25.12 -10.10
C ILE A 381 -9.78 24.15 -11.13
N ASN A 382 -8.49 23.85 -11.05
CA ASN A 382 -7.83 22.91 -11.95
C ASN A 382 -8.41 21.49 -11.81
N PHE A 383 -8.67 21.05 -10.58
CA PHE A 383 -9.33 19.77 -10.32
C PHE A 383 -10.77 19.73 -10.86
N ILE A 384 -11.58 20.76 -10.61
CA ILE A 384 -12.95 20.86 -11.14
C ILE A 384 -12.94 20.75 -12.66
N LYS A 385 -12.05 21.50 -13.33
CA LYS A 385 -11.88 21.43 -14.79
C LYS A 385 -11.59 20.01 -15.25
N TYR A 386 -10.60 19.36 -14.61
CA TYR A 386 -10.25 17.97 -14.96
C TYR A 386 -11.44 17.02 -14.81
N ILE A 387 -12.19 17.11 -13.71
CA ILE A 387 -13.35 16.24 -13.45
C ILE A 387 -14.45 16.44 -14.50
N LYS A 388 -14.76 17.68 -14.87
CA LYS A 388 -15.75 18.01 -15.90
C LYS A 388 -15.39 17.50 -17.30
N GLU A 389 -14.09 17.30 -17.56
CA GLU A 389 -13.58 16.88 -18.86
C GLU A 389 -13.29 15.36 -18.93
N HIS A 390 -12.99 14.71 -17.79
CA HIS A 390 -12.42 13.36 -17.79
C HIS A 390 -13.11 12.35 -16.87
N ASN A 391 -13.89 12.77 -15.86
CA ASN A 391 -14.55 11.82 -14.97
C ASN A 391 -15.93 11.44 -15.54
N THR A 392 -16.04 10.20 -16.04
CA THR A 392 -17.20 9.79 -16.82
C THR A 392 -18.35 9.28 -15.96
N ILE A 393 -19.58 9.56 -16.39
CA ILE A 393 -20.80 8.92 -15.89
C ILE A 393 -21.24 7.90 -16.93
N ARG A 394 -21.41 6.63 -16.52
CA ARG A 394 -21.73 5.53 -17.44
C ARG A 394 -23.00 4.79 -17.04
N ASP A 395 -23.71 4.30 -18.06
CA ASP A 395 -24.82 3.35 -17.88
C ASP A 395 -24.32 1.92 -17.57
N TYR A 396 -25.26 0.99 -17.40
CA TYR A 396 -24.97 -0.41 -17.08
C TYR A 396 -24.28 -1.17 -18.23
N LYS A 397 -24.22 -0.59 -19.44
CA LYS A 397 -23.51 -1.11 -20.61
C LYS A 397 -22.16 -0.42 -20.82
N GLY A 398 -21.76 0.47 -19.92
CA GLY A 398 -20.50 1.21 -20.00
C GLY A 398 -20.53 2.41 -20.96
N ARG A 399 -21.71 2.77 -21.49
CA ARG A 399 -21.85 3.91 -22.40
C ARG A 399 -21.77 5.20 -21.60
N ILE A 400 -20.96 6.14 -22.09
CA ILE A 400 -20.81 7.46 -21.46
C ILE A 400 -22.11 8.24 -21.65
N LEU A 401 -22.73 8.64 -20.54
CA LEU A 401 -23.92 9.49 -20.48
C LEU A 401 -23.55 10.97 -20.34
N GLY A 402 -22.37 11.24 -19.79
CA GLY A 402 -21.87 12.59 -19.54
C GLY A 402 -20.66 12.56 -18.62
N PHE A 403 -20.36 13.71 -18.03
CA PHE A 403 -19.26 13.90 -17.08
C PHE A 403 -19.81 14.39 -15.74
N THR A 404 -19.06 14.12 -14.69
CA THR A 404 -19.41 14.59 -13.34
C THR A 404 -19.36 16.10 -13.25
N ASP A 405 -20.34 16.70 -12.57
CA ASP A 405 -20.41 18.15 -12.30
C ASP A 405 -20.18 18.43 -10.81
N PRO A 406 -18.98 18.89 -10.41
CA PRO A 406 -18.66 19.26 -9.04
C PRO A 406 -19.21 20.63 -8.65
N LEU A 407 -19.25 20.90 -7.35
CA LEU A 407 -19.43 22.25 -6.82
C LEU A 407 -18.28 23.18 -7.21
N ASN A 408 -18.51 24.48 -7.05
CA ASN A 408 -17.48 25.50 -7.28
C ASN A 408 -16.36 25.44 -6.21
N GLU A 409 -15.30 26.17 -6.47
CA GLU A 409 -14.07 26.18 -5.68
C GLU A 409 -14.22 26.78 -4.27
N ASP A 410 -15.35 27.41 -3.96
CA ASP A 410 -15.65 27.94 -2.63
C ASP A 410 -16.08 26.84 -1.64
N ALA A 411 -16.56 25.69 -2.14
CA ALA A 411 -16.97 24.56 -1.33
C ALA A 411 -15.78 23.91 -0.62
N LEU A 412 -15.95 23.44 0.61
CA LEU A 412 -14.94 22.61 1.29
C LEU A 412 -14.74 21.31 0.49
N PHE A 413 -13.51 21.04 0.05
CA PHE A 413 -13.15 19.77 -0.58
C PHE A 413 -12.75 18.75 0.50
N ASP A 414 -13.68 17.85 0.79
CA ASP A 414 -13.62 16.78 1.78
C ASP A 414 -13.21 15.47 1.09
N VAL A 415 -11.97 15.01 1.34
CA VAL A 415 -11.29 14.05 0.47
C VAL A 415 -10.93 12.76 1.20
N GLN A 416 -11.47 11.64 0.71
CA GLN A 416 -11.11 10.28 1.13
C GLN A 416 -10.57 9.45 -0.04
N ILE A 417 -9.24 9.47 -0.24
CA ILE A 417 -8.55 8.79 -1.35
C ILE A 417 -7.64 7.65 -0.89
N LYS A 418 -8.13 6.42 -0.96
CA LYS A 418 -7.41 5.20 -0.57
C LYS A 418 -8.13 3.95 -1.09
N ARG A 419 -7.48 2.79 -1.00
CA ARG A 419 -8.12 1.48 -1.28
C ARG A 419 -9.48 1.41 -0.58
N ILE A 420 -10.49 0.89 -1.26
CA ILE A 420 -11.80 0.65 -0.64
C ILE A 420 -11.69 -0.61 0.21
N HIS A 421 -11.87 -0.46 1.51
CA HIS A 421 -11.75 -1.54 2.48
C HIS A 421 -12.56 -1.18 3.73
N GLU A 422 -13.25 -2.15 4.34
CA GLU A 422 -14.09 -1.90 5.51
C GLU A 422 -13.35 -1.19 6.68
N TYR A 423 -12.11 -1.58 7.04
CA TYR A 423 -11.35 -0.91 8.11
C TYR A 423 -10.93 0.54 7.78
N LYS A 424 -10.92 0.93 6.49
CA LYS A 424 -10.64 2.31 6.04
C LYS A 424 -11.88 3.20 6.12
N ARG A 425 -13.04 2.60 6.43
CA ARG A 425 -14.30 3.22 6.82
C ARG A 425 -14.82 4.28 5.85
N GLN A 426 -14.73 4.04 4.54
CA GLN A 426 -15.54 4.81 3.57
C GLN A 426 -17.04 4.72 3.89
N LEU A 427 -17.48 3.61 4.53
CA LEU A 427 -18.84 3.45 5.05
C LEU A 427 -19.18 4.48 6.15
N LEU A 428 -18.25 4.79 7.06
CA LEU A 428 -18.46 5.84 8.08
C LEU A 428 -18.72 7.20 7.44
N ASN A 429 -17.91 7.56 6.45
CA ASN A 429 -18.08 8.81 5.72
C ASN A 429 -19.37 8.84 4.89
N ALA A 430 -19.74 7.72 4.27
CA ALA A 430 -21.00 7.58 3.54
C ALA A 430 -22.24 7.74 4.45
N LEU A 431 -22.23 7.15 5.65
CA LEU A 431 -23.32 7.32 6.62
C LEU A 431 -23.41 8.77 7.14
N HIS A 432 -22.27 9.39 7.44
CA HIS A 432 -22.21 10.80 7.78
C HIS A 432 -22.78 11.68 6.66
N THR A 433 -22.45 11.40 5.41
CA THR A 433 -23.00 12.09 4.24
C THR A 433 -24.53 12.03 4.21
N MET A 434 -25.12 10.88 4.54
CA MET A 434 -26.58 10.74 4.64
C MET A 434 -27.17 11.53 5.81
N MET A 435 -26.47 11.62 6.94
CA MET A 435 -26.88 12.51 8.04
C MET A 435 -26.92 13.97 7.56
N LEU A 436 -25.89 14.42 6.84
CA LEU A 436 -25.86 15.79 6.27
C LEU A 436 -27.04 16.02 5.31
N TYR A 437 -27.33 15.07 4.42
CA TYR A 437 -28.47 15.12 3.50
C TYR A 437 -29.80 15.30 4.24
N PHE A 438 -30.07 14.45 5.24
CA PHE A 438 -31.34 14.53 5.98
C PHE A 438 -31.49 15.83 6.78
N GLU A 439 -30.39 16.39 7.30
CA GLU A 439 -30.41 17.69 7.97
C GLU A 439 -30.75 18.82 7.00
N ILE A 440 -30.17 18.83 5.79
CA ILE A 440 -30.50 19.82 4.75
C ILE A 440 -31.96 19.70 4.31
N LYS A 441 -32.49 18.47 4.19
CA LYS A 441 -33.91 18.26 3.86
C LYS A 441 -34.86 18.72 4.96
N ALA A 442 -34.47 18.58 6.22
CA ALA A 442 -35.28 19.03 7.36
C ALA A 442 -35.25 20.56 7.51
N ASP A 443 -34.08 21.16 7.32
CA ASP A 443 -33.88 22.60 7.33
C ASP A 443 -32.82 23.00 6.28
N PRO A 444 -33.24 23.57 5.14
CA PRO A 444 -32.30 24.03 4.12
C PRO A 444 -31.29 25.07 4.61
N SER A 445 -31.57 25.79 5.70
CA SER A 445 -30.66 26.79 6.28
C SER A 445 -29.65 26.21 7.27
N SER A 446 -29.75 24.92 7.59
CA SER A 446 -28.89 24.22 8.55
C SER A 446 -27.40 24.26 8.19
N ARG A 447 -27.06 24.38 6.90
CA ARG A 447 -25.67 24.40 6.42
C ARG A 447 -25.17 25.80 6.12
N LYS A 448 -24.02 26.12 6.73
CA LYS A 448 -23.33 27.41 6.56
C LYS A 448 -22.28 27.39 5.46
N ILE A 449 -21.81 26.21 5.06
CA ILE A 449 -20.80 26.04 4.01
C ILE A 449 -21.30 25.08 2.94
N LYS A 450 -20.77 25.23 1.72
CA LYS A 450 -20.91 24.22 0.67
C LYS A 450 -19.85 23.13 0.90
N ARG A 451 -20.19 21.87 0.63
CA ARG A 451 -19.29 20.73 0.82
C ARG A 451 -19.28 19.81 -0.41
N GLN A 452 -18.08 19.60 -0.95
CA GLN A 452 -17.80 18.64 -2.00
C GLN A 452 -17.12 17.43 -1.39
N ILE A 453 -17.82 16.30 -1.30
CA ILE A 453 -17.26 15.04 -0.81
C ILE A 453 -16.66 14.29 -2.00
N ILE A 454 -15.41 13.86 -1.86
CA ILE A 454 -14.60 13.26 -2.92
C ILE A 454 -14.09 11.90 -2.43
N PHE A 455 -14.64 10.84 -3.02
CA PHE A 455 -14.13 9.48 -2.86
C PHE A 455 -13.27 9.11 -4.05
N ALA A 456 -12.15 8.42 -3.82
CA ALA A 456 -11.43 7.72 -4.87
C ALA A 456 -10.72 6.49 -4.33
N GLY A 457 -10.83 5.38 -5.04
CA GLY A 457 -10.25 4.13 -4.59
C GLY A 457 -10.69 2.93 -5.41
N LYS A 458 -9.89 1.86 -5.34
CA LYS A 458 -10.19 0.57 -5.95
C LYS A 458 -10.55 -0.45 -4.89
N ALA A 459 -11.58 -1.26 -5.13
CA ALA A 459 -11.85 -2.47 -4.37
C ALA A 459 -11.09 -3.65 -5.00
N ALA A 460 -10.60 -4.59 -4.20
CA ALA A 460 -10.01 -5.81 -4.75
C ALA A 460 -11.07 -6.60 -5.55
N PRO A 461 -10.72 -7.31 -6.65
CA PRO A 461 -11.71 -7.92 -7.54
C PRO A 461 -12.64 -8.92 -6.85
N GLY A 462 -12.12 -9.65 -5.86
CA GLY A 462 -12.86 -10.65 -5.08
C GLY A 462 -13.44 -10.14 -3.75
N TYR A 463 -13.46 -8.82 -3.50
CA TYR A 463 -13.92 -8.26 -2.22
C TYR A 463 -15.30 -7.62 -2.36
N ASP A 464 -16.34 -8.44 -2.19
CA ASP A 464 -17.73 -8.04 -2.42
C ASP A 464 -18.18 -6.88 -1.53
N MET A 465 -17.89 -6.91 -0.22
CA MET A 465 -18.28 -5.81 0.68
C MET A 465 -17.64 -4.47 0.28
N ALA A 466 -16.38 -4.47 -0.15
CA ALA A 466 -15.74 -3.25 -0.66
C ALA A 466 -16.41 -2.73 -1.94
N LYS A 467 -16.83 -3.62 -2.86
CA LYS A 467 -17.61 -3.25 -4.05
C LYS A 467 -19.02 -2.74 -3.68
N ASN A 468 -19.66 -3.33 -2.67
CA ASN A 468 -20.94 -2.87 -2.13
C ASN A 468 -20.82 -1.43 -1.58
N ILE A 469 -19.72 -1.09 -0.91
CA ILE A 469 -19.46 0.28 -0.45
C ILE A 469 -19.32 1.27 -1.63
N ILE A 470 -18.66 0.88 -2.73
CA ILE A 470 -18.63 1.70 -3.96
C ILE A 470 -20.05 1.92 -4.49
N ARG A 471 -20.87 0.86 -4.53
CA ARG A 471 -22.27 0.93 -4.96
C ARG A 471 -23.10 1.86 -4.07
N LEU A 472 -22.92 1.80 -2.75
CA LEU A 472 -23.55 2.72 -1.80
C LEU A 472 -23.18 4.17 -2.09
N ILE A 473 -21.89 4.47 -2.26
CA ILE A 473 -21.43 5.84 -2.58
C ILE A 473 -22.06 6.33 -3.87
N PHE A 474 -22.20 5.47 -4.89
CA PHE A 474 -22.92 5.81 -6.11
C PHE A 474 -24.41 6.13 -5.85
N CYS A 475 -25.14 5.29 -5.11
CA CYS A 475 -26.56 5.54 -4.81
C CYS A 475 -26.75 6.84 -4.03
N ILE A 476 -25.87 7.13 -3.07
CA ILE A 476 -25.84 8.41 -2.33
C ILE A 476 -25.58 9.57 -3.27
N SER A 477 -24.54 9.47 -4.12
CA SER A 477 -24.19 10.50 -5.10
C SER A 477 -25.34 10.80 -6.06
N ARG A 478 -25.97 9.75 -6.62
CA ARG A 478 -27.14 9.88 -7.50
C ARG A 478 -28.28 10.62 -6.81
N ARG A 479 -28.59 10.26 -5.56
CA ARG A 479 -29.66 10.89 -4.78
C ARG A 479 -29.36 12.36 -4.48
N ILE A 480 -28.18 12.66 -3.95
CA ILE A 480 -27.79 14.00 -3.49
C ILE A 480 -27.65 14.95 -4.67
N ASN A 481 -26.91 14.55 -5.71
CA ASN A 481 -26.57 15.44 -6.81
C ASN A 481 -27.79 15.74 -7.72
N ALA A 482 -28.83 14.90 -7.68
CA ALA A 482 -30.09 15.13 -8.39
C ALA A 482 -31.13 15.90 -7.57
N ASP A 483 -30.99 16.01 -6.24
CA ASP A 483 -31.96 16.68 -5.38
C ASP A 483 -31.81 18.22 -5.48
N PRO A 484 -32.81 18.96 -6.00
CA PRO A 484 -32.72 20.40 -6.19
C PRO A 484 -32.61 21.18 -4.87
N ASP A 485 -33.01 20.61 -3.73
CA ASP A 485 -32.91 21.28 -2.42
C ASP A 485 -31.50 21.17 -1.81
N VAL A 486 -30.70 20.21 -2.30
CA VAL A 486 -29.44 19.78 -1.67
C VAL A 486 -28.22 20.02 -2.54
N ARG A 487 -28.30 19.75 -3.85
CA ARG A 487 -27.15 19.64 -4.76
C ARG A 487 -26.21 20.85 -4.80
N ASP A 488 -26.72 22.04 -4.51
CA ASP A 488 -25.94 23.29 -4.52
C ASP A 488 -25.22 23.57 -3.19
N LYS A 489 -25.46 22.73 -2.16
CA LYS A 489 -24.87 22.81 -0.81
C LYS A 489 -24.03 21.58 -0.47
N LEU A 490 -24.45 20.41 -0.91
CA LEU A 490 -23.76 19.15 -0.70
C LEU A 490 -23.72 18.40 -2.02
N ASN A 491 -22.52 17.98 -2.42
CA ASN A 491 -22.31 17.19 -3.63
C ASN A 491 -21.32 16.06 -3.32
N VAL A 492 -21.53 14.91 -3.95
CA VAL A 492 -20.67 13.72 -3.79
C VAL A 492 -20.17 13.28 -5.14
N ILE A 493 -18.85 13.12 -5.26
CA ILE A 493 -18.22 12.56 -6.45
C ILE A 493 -17.38 11.33 -6.09
N PHE A 494 -17.41 10.35 -6.99
CA PHE A 494 -16.46 9.24 -6.99
C PHE A 494 -15.55 9.39 -8.21
N VAL A 495 -14.25 9.55 -7.96
CA VAL A 495 -13.25 9.64 -9.02
C VAL A 495 -12.82 8.23 -9.40
N GLU A 496 -13.18 7.80 -10.61
CA GLU A 496 -12.85 6.45 -11.10
C GLU A 496 -11.35 6.28 -11.34
N ASN A 497 -10.87 5.04 -11.40
CA ASN A 497 -9.47 4.65 -11.63
C ASN A 497 -8.44 5.51 -10.88
N TYR A 498 -8.59 5.60 -9.56
CA TYR A 498 -7.61 6.27 -8.71
C TYR A 498 -6.19 5.69 -8.91
N ASN A 499 -5.25 6.56 -9.23
CA ASN A 499 -3.85 6.25 -9.51
C ASN A 499 -2.95 7.44 -9.11
N VAL A 500 -1.64 7.36 -9.36
CA VAL A 500 -0.68 8.42 -8.99
C VAL A 500 -1.01 9.74 -9.69
N SER A 501 -1.31 9.74 -10.99
CA SER A 501 -1.63 10.96 -11.74
C SER A 501 -2.89 11.67 -11.22
N LYS A 502 -3.93 10.91 -10.86
CA LYS A 502 -5.14 11.49 -10.25
C LYS A 502 -4.87 11.98 -8.83
N ALA A 503 -4.02 11.27 -8.07
CA ALA A 503 -3.60 11.73 -6.76
C ALA A 503 -2.85 13.08 -6.83
N GLU A 504 -2.00 13.29 -7.84
CA GLU A 504 -1.28 14.55 -8.09
C GLU A 504 -2.22 15.73 -8.40
N LEU A 505 -3.48 15.48 -8.78
CA LEU A 505 -4.52 16.50 -8.96
C LEU A 505 -5.39 16.68 -7.70
N ILE A 506 -5.81 15.57 -7.08
CA ILE A 506 -6.73 15.59 -5.93
C ILE A 506 -6.04 16.17 -4.69
N ILE A 507 -4.79 15.76 -4.42
CA ILE A 507 -4.07 16.09 -3.18
C ILE A 507 -3.85 17.61 -3.05
N PRO A 508 -3.36 18.34 -4.07
CA PRO A 508 -3.21 19.79 -4.00
C PRO A 508 -4.53 20.55 -3.81
N ALA A 509 -5.66 19.97 -4.26
CA ALA A 509 -6.98 20.57 -4.19
C ALA A 509 -7.73 20.30 -2.87
N ALA A 510 -7.28 19.33 -2.06
CA ALA A 510 -7.97 18.95 -0.83
C ALA A 510 -7.88 20.04 0.25
N ASP A 511 -9.00 20.32 0.92
CA ASP A 511 -9.05 21.15 2.12
C ASP A 511 -9.01 20.26 3.38
N LEU A 512 -9.86 19.22 3.40
CA LEU A 512 -9.96 18.25 4.49
C LEU A 512 -9.53 16.86 4.01
N SER A 513 -8.75 16.18 4.83
CA SER A 513 -8.16 14.87 4.58
C SER A 513 -8.76 13.82 5.53
N GLU A 514 -9.54 12.89 4.98
CA GLU A 514 -10.23 11.84 5.72
C GLU A 514 -9.30 10.64 6.04
N GLN A 515 -8.82 10.61 7.29
CA GLN A 515 -7.89 9.60 7.80
C GLN A 515 -8.51 8.79 8.93
N ILE A 516 -9.66 8.22 8.60
CA ILE A 516 -10.64 7.69 9.55
C ILE A 516 -10.59 6.17 9.70
N SER A 517 -9.43 5.52 9.57
CA SER A 517 -9.34 4.06 9.77
C SER A 517 -9.70 3.68 11.21
N THR A 518 -10.21 2.46 11.44
CA THR A 518 -10.48 1.98 12.81
C THR A 518 -9.17 1.91 13.59
N ALA A 519 -9.07 2.57 14.75
CA ALA A 519 -7.80 2.64 15.48
C ALA A 519 -7.25 1.26 15.84
N GLY A 520 -5.97 1.04 15.53
CA GLY A 520 -5.27 -0.24 15.65
C GLY A 520 -5.23 -1.06 14.36
N MET A 521 -5.79 -0.58 13.23
CA MET A 521 -5.89 -1.33 11.97
C MET A 521 -5.01 -0.77 10.85
N GLU A 522 -4.69 0.54 10.84
CA GLU A 522 -3.78 1.14 9.88
C GLU A 522 -2.33 1.04 10.37
N ALA A 523 -1.48 0.34 9.62
CA ALA A 523 -0.06 0.21 9.99
C ALA A 523 0.70 1.54 9.93
N SER A 524 0.32 2.46 9.03
CA SER A 524 0.95 3.77 8.89
C SER A 524 0.01 4.70 8.12
N GLY A 525 -0.03 4.56 6.79
CA GLY A 525 -0.71 5.50 5.90
C GLY A 525 0.26 6.59 5.44
N THR A 526 0.33 6.79 4.12
CA THR A 526 1.15 7.86 3.50
C THR A 526 0.31 8.87 2.74
N GLY A 527 -0.99 8.61 2.54
CA GLY A 527 -1.92 9.57 1.94
C GLY A 527 -2.14 10.80 2.83
N ASN A 528 -2.26 10.58 4.13
CA ASN A 528 -2.30 11.61 5.17
C ASN A 528 -1.09 12.56 5.09
N MET A 529 0.12 12.02 4.94
CA MET A 529 1.35 12.81 4.81
C MET A 529 1.29 13.70 3.56
N LYS A 530 0.88 13.15 2.41
CA LYS A 530 0.80 13.91 1.14
C LYS A 530 -0.24 15.03 1.20
N LEU A 531 -1.38 14.76 1.81
CA LEU A 531 -2.45 15.75 1.98
C LEU A 531 -2.00 16.87 2.91
N SER A 532 -1.36 16.53 4.03
CA SER A 532 -0.88 17.51 5.01
C SER A 532 0.26 18.39 4.48
N ILE A 533 1.23 17.85 3.73
CA ILE A 533 2.28 18.68 3.09
C ILE A 533 1.72 19.64 2.02
N ASN A 534 0.50 19.39 1.50
CA ASN A 534 -0.21 20.27 0.58
C ASN A 534 -1.23 21.17 1.29
N GLY A 535 -1.16 21.24 2.63
CA GLY A 535 -1.97 22.14 3.44
C GLY A 535 -3.43 21.72 3.62
N ALA A 536 -3.75 20.43 3.46
CA ALA A 536 -5.04 19.90 3.89
C ALA A 536 -4.99 19.59 5.40
N LEU A 537 -6.03 19.97 6.14
CA LEU A 537 -6.18 19.58 7.54
C LEU A 537 -6.69 18.15 7.65
N THR A 538 -6.20 17.40 8.63
CA THR A 538 -6.59 16.00 8.81
C THR A 538 -7.71 15.88 9.82
N ILE A 539 -8.80 15.22 9.43
CA ILE A 539 -9.76 14.61 10.36
C ILE A 539 -9.44 13.13 10.46
N GLY A 540 -9.21 12.63 11.66
CA GLY A 540 -8.71 11.26 11.79
C GLY A 540 -8.72 10.70 13.19
N THR A 541 -8.61 9.39 13.23
CA THR A 541 -8.41 8.61 14.45
C THR A 541 -6.94 8.61 14.87
N GLU A 542 -6.70 8.30 16.15
CA GLU A 542 -5.38 8.01 16.71
C GLU A 542 -4.88 6.63 16.22
N ASP A 543 -4.56 6.54 14.93
CA ASP A 543 -4.14 5.32 14.25
C ASP A 543 -2.98 5.55 13.28
N GLY A 544 -2.17 4.52 13.04
CA GLY A 544 -1.05 4.55 12.10
C GLY A 544 -0.16 5.80 12.26
N ALA A 545 0.12 6.47 11.14
CA ALA A 545 0.95 7.67 11.10
C ALA A 545 0.21 8.94 11.54
N ASN A 546 -1.12 8.91 11.77
CA ASN A 546 -1.81 10.07 12.35
C ASN A 546 -1.29 10.38 13.75
N VAL A 547 -0.96 9.34 14.54
CA VAL A 547 -0.36 9.50 15.87
C VAL A 547 0.95 10.28 15.79
N GLU A 548 1.82 9.90 14.85
CA GLU A 548 3.12 10.57 14.67
C GLU A 548 2.93 11.99 14.10
N MET A 549 1.99 12.18 13.17
CA MET A 549 1.66 13.51 12.64
C MET A 549 1.15 14.43 13.76
N HIS A 550 0.22 13.95 14.57
CA HIS A 550 -0.29 14.67 15.74
C HIS A 550 0.84 15.03 16.69
N GLN A 551 1.78 14.12 16.98
CA GLN A 551 2.95 14.43 17.82
C GLN A 551 3.85 15.53 17.25
N GLN A 552 4.07 15.56 15.93
CA GLN A 552 4.88 16.61 15.29
C GLN A 552 4.14 17.96 15.21
N ILE A 553 2.84 17.91 14.92
CA ILE A 553 1.96 19.09 14.75
C ILE A 553 1.55 19.69 16.09
N THR A 554 1.49 18.87 17.15
CA THR A 554 1.02 19.17 18.52
C THR A 554 -0.48 19.38 18.65
N ASP A 555 -1.01 19.13 19.85
CA ASP A 555 -2.43 19.30 20.21
C ASP A 555 -2.98 20.69 19.84
N LYS A 556 -2.13 21.73 19.88
CA LYS A 556 -2.51 23.10 19.54
C LYS A 556 -3.00 23.21 18.09
N TRP A 557 -2.35 22.49 17.18
CA TRP A 557 -2.57 22.60 15.73
C TRP A 557 -3.23 21.35 15.14
N TRP A 558 -3.70 20.41 15.96
CA TRP A 558 -4.41 19.19 15.54
C TRP A 558 -5.90 19.22 15.94
N PRO A 559 -6.74 20.01 15.24
CA PRO A 559 -8.08 20.35 15.73
C PRO A 559 -9.13 19.24 15.56
N PHE A 560 -8.88 18.22 14.73
CA PHE A 560 -9.91 17.27 14.27
C PHE A 560 -9.55 15.80 14.56
N GLY A 561 -8.99 15.53 15.74
CA GLY A 561 -8.89 14.16 16.27
C GLY A 561 -10.24 13.67 16.82
N PHE A 562 -10.58 12.40 16.59
CA PHE A 562 -11.79 11.77 17.15
C PHE A 562 -11.65 10.25 17.30
N GLY A 563 -12.60 9.66 18.01
CA GLY A 563 -12.89 8.23 18.03
C GLY A 563 -12.12 7.47 19.10
N LYS A 564 -12.40 6.17 19.19
CA LYS A 564 -11.79 5.30 20.21
C LYS A 564 -10.33 4.97 19.93
N LYS A 565 -9.56 4.78 21.01
CA LYS A 565 -8.17 4.31 20.93
C LYS A 565 -8.10 2.84 20.54
N ALA A 566 -6.96 2.42 20.00
CA ALA A 566 -6.71 1.02 19.63
C ALA A 566 -6.98 0.03 20.78
N SER A 567 -6.60 0.37 22.02
CA SER A 567 -6.83 -0.46 23.20
C SER A 567 -8.32 -0.64 23.54
N GLU A 568 -9.13 0.41 23.35
CA GLU A 568 -10.59 0.35 23.59
C GLU A 568 -11.31 -0.48 22.52
N ASN A 569 -10.78 -0.50 21.30
CA ASN A 569 -11.31 -1.35 20.23
C ASN A 569 -10.92 -2.82 20.44
N GLN A 570 -9.69 -3.08 20.92
CA GLN A 570 -9.25 -4.42 21.32
C GLN A 570 -10.13 -5.00 22.43
N ALA A 571 -10.49 -4.22 23.44
CA ALA A 571 -11.40 -4.68 24.50
C ALA A 571 -12.74 -5.16 23.94
N VAL A 572 -13.28 -4.51 22.91
CA VAL A 572 -14.50 -4.97 22.22
C VAL A 572 -14.27 -6.28 21.47
N TRP A 573 -13.20 -6.37 20.66
CA TRP A 573 -12.92 -7.60 19.90
C TRP A 573 -12.58 -8.81 20.79
N HIS A 574 -12.10 -8.57 22.01
CA HIS A 574 -11.85 -9.60 23.02
C HIS A 574 -13.05 -9.91 23.93
N GLY A 575 -14.17 -9.20 23.77
CA GLY A 575 -15.38 -9.39 24.57
C GLY A 575 -15.29 -8.84 26.00
N GLU A 576 -14.29 -8.01 26.29
CA GLU A 576 -14.10 -7.32 27.57
C GLU A 576 -15.01 -6.09 27.68
N ASP A 577 -15.38 -5.51 26.54
CA ASP A 577 -16.33 -4.40 26.42
C ASP A 577 -17.59 -4.86 25.65
N GLN A 578 -18.76 -4.70 26.27
CA GLN A 578 -20.07 -5.14 25.77
C GLN A 578 -20.68 -4.14 24.79
N TYR A 579 -19.92 -3.75 23.77
CA TYR A 579 -20.39 -2.87 22.70
C TYR A 579 -21.57 -3.49 21.93
N SER A 580 -22.64 -2.72 21.77
CA SER A 580 -23.80 -3.11 20.95
C SER A 580 -24.12 -2.03 19.90
N PRO A 581 -23.99 -2.33 18.59
CA PRO A 581 -24.33 -1.37 17.54
C PRO A 581 -25.82 -0.99 17.53
N TRP A 582 -26.69 -1.87 18.05
CA TRP A 582 -28.12 -1.61 18.20
C TRP A 582 -28.43 -0.46 19.14
N GLU A 583 -27.64 -0.27 20.21
CA GLU A 583 -27.86 0.83 21.15
C GLU A 583 -27.68 2.18 20.48
N ILE A 584 -26.64 2.32 19.65
CA ILE A 584 -26.39 3.56 18.90
C ILE A 584 -27.47 3.77 17.85
N TYR A 585 -27.79 2.71 17.10
CA TYR A 585 -28.81 2.75 16.07
C TYR A 585 -30.21 3.12 16.61
N LEU A 586 -30.59 2.70 17.82
CA LEU A 586 -31.89 3.02 18.42
C LEU A 586 -31.92 4.40 19.08
N ASN A 587 -30.81 4.85 19.68
CA ASN A 587 -30.79 6.05 20.51
C ASN A 587 -30.35 7.32 19.77
N HIS A 588 -29.66 7.22 18.63
CA HIS A 588 -29.16 8.38 17.89
C HIS A 588 -29.96 8.62 16.60
N GLN A 589 -30.95 9.52 16.64
CA GLN A 589 -31.92 9.72 15.55
C GLN A 589 -31.30 9.97 14.15
N GLY A 590 -30.22 10.77 14.07
CA GLY A 590 -29.53 11.00 12.80
C GLY A 590 -28.88 9.74 12.22
N ILE A 591 -28.28 8.92 13.09
CA ILE A 591 -27.64 7.66 12.70
C ILE A 591 -28.71 6.64 12.35
N HIS A 592 -29.78 6.55 13.15
CA HIS A 592 -30.94 5.72 12.86
C HIS A 592 -31.45 5.96 11.42
N LYS A 593 -31.72 7.22 11.06
CA LYS A 593 -32.19 7.58 9.71
C LYS A 593 -31.16 7.24 8.62
N ALA A 594 -29.88 7.51 8.85
CA ALA A 594 -28.82 7.19 7.90
C ALA A 594 -28.71 5.68 7.64
N VAL A 595 -28.75 4.86 8.70
CA VAL A 595 -28.69 3.39 8.60
C VAL A 595 -29.99 2.83 8.02
N GLU A 596 -31.16 3.35 8.40
CA GLU A 596 -32.46 2.95 7.83
C GLU A 596 -32.57 3.21 6.34
N SER A 597 -31.93 4.28 5.83
CA SER A 597 -31.92 4.61 4.41
C SER A 597 -31.28 3.54 3.51
N LEU A 598 -30.50 2.62 4.11
CA LEU A 598 -29.95 1.45 3.44
C LEU A 598 -31.02 0.37 3.16
N ARG A 599 -32.13 0.38 3.91
CA ARG A 599 -33.18 -0.65 3.89
C ARG A 599 -34.52 -0.15 3.36
N ASP A 600 -34.90 1.08 3.65
CA ASP A 600 -36.27 1.58 3.46
C ASP A 600 -36.64 1.96 2.01
N GLY A 601 -35.70 1.80 1.06
CA GLY A 601 -35.88 2.17 -0.34
C GLY A 601 -35.53 3.64 -0.65
N THR A 602 -35.01 4.41 0.31
CA THR A 602 -34.58 5.80 0.08
C THR A 602 -33.49 5.91 -0.99
N LEU A 603 -32.52 4.97 -1.00
CA LEU A 603 -31.35 5.05 -1.89
C LEU A 603 -31.47 4.17 -3.14
N ALA A 604 -32.09 3.00 -3.02
CA ALA A 604 -32.17 2.00 -4.07
C ALA A 604 -33.27 2.35 -5.10
N GLU A 605 -32.94 2.25 -6.37
CA GLU A 605 -33.88 2.33 -7.50
C GLU A 605 -34.16 0.96 -8.13
N THR A 606 -33.38 -0.07 -7.76
CA THR A 606 -33.53 -1.45 -8.24
C THR A 606 -33.46 -2.45 -7.08
N GLU A 607 -34.00 -3.65 -7.30
CA GLU A 607 -33.89 -4.78 -6.35
C GLU A 607 -32.43 -5.19 -6.10
N GLU A 608 -31.57 -5.11 -7.12
CA GLU A 608 -30.13 -5.40 -6.98
C GLU A 608 -29.45 -4.38 -6.06
N GLU A 609 -29.72 -3.10 -6.23
CA GLU A 609 -29.23 -2.06 -5.32
C GLU A 609 -29.74 -2.28 -3.91
N HIS A 610 -31.03 -2.60 -3.74
CA HIS A 610 -31.62 -2.87 -2.43
C HIS A 610 -30.93 -4.03 -1.73
N ALA A 611 -30.69 -5.15 -2.43
CA ALA A 611 -29.99 -6.30 -1.88
C ALA A 611 -28.54 -5.96 -1.45
N VAL A 612 -27.83 -5.16 -2.24
CA VAL A 612 -26.47 -4.69 -1.91
C VAL A 612 -26.46 -3.82 -0.66
N LEU A 613 -27.39 -2.86 -0.56
CA LEU A 613 -27.49 -1.98 0.61
C LEU A 613 -27.94 -2.74 1.87
N MET A 614 -28.81 -3.74 1.71
CA MET A 614 -29.20 -4.66 2.78
C MET A 614 -28.02 -5.47 3.32
N ALA A 615 -27.09 -5.92 2.47
CA ALA A 615 -25.88 -6.60 2.91
C ALA A 615 -25.02 -5.69 3.81
N ILE A 616 -24.93 -4.40 3.49
CA ILE A 616 -24.23 -3.40 4.31
C ILE A 616 -24.97 -3.20 5.64
N TYR A 617 -26.29 -3.02 5.61
CA TYR A 617 -27.13 -2.91 6.81
C TYR A 617 -26.90 -4.10 7.76
N HIS A 618 -26.94 -5.33 7.22
CA HIS A 618 -26.71 -6.52 8.02
C HIS A 618 -25.28 -6.59 8.58
N SER A 619 -24.26 -6.15 7.84
CA SER A 619 -22.89 -6.12 8.36
C SER A 619 -22.72 -5.21 9.59
N LEU A 620 -23.54 -4.16 9.70
CA LEU A 620 -23.53 -3.22 10.81
C LEU A 620 -24.29 -3.74 12.03
N LEU A 621 -25.40 -4.45 11.84
CA LEU A 621 -26.33 -4.76 12.94
C LEU A 621 -26.45 -6.25 13.26
N GLU A 622 -25.88 -7.12 12.45
CA GLU A 622 -26.06 -8.56 12.57
C GLU A 622 -24.75 -9.34 12.45
N THR A 623 -24.72 -10.50 13.12
CA THR A 623 -23.56 -11.41 13.15
C THR A 623 -23.66 -12.53 12.10
N ARG A 624 -24.71 -12.54 11.26
CA ARG A 624 -24.93 -13.61 10.27
C ARG A 624 -23.81 -13.72 9.23
N TYR A 625 -23.05 -12.64 9.02
CA TYR A 625 -22.04 -12.51 7.95
C TYR A 625 -20.62 -12.27 8.48
N SER A 626 -20.41 -12.23 9.79
CA SER A 626 -19.13 -11.89 10.42
C SER A 626 -19.08 -12.44 11.86
N SER A 627 -17.88 -12.63 12.41
CA SER A 627 -17.70 -12.98 13.83
C SER A 627 -18.25 -11.94 14.80
N MET A 628 -18.47 -10.70 14.34
CA MET A 628 -19.02 -9.59 15.11
C MET A 628 -19.80 -8.64 14.18
N ALA A 629 -20.97 -8.18 14.64
CA ALA A 629 -21.70 -7.08 14.00
C ALA A 629 -20.89 -5.79 14.13
N ASP A 630 -20.87 -4.96 13.09
CA ASP A 630 -20.05 -3.75 13.05
C ASP A 630 -18.58 -4.03 13.39
N LYS A 631 -17.98 -5.02 12.70
CA LYS A 631 -16.60 -5.50 12.95
C LYS A 631 -15.58 -4.36 13.10
N TYR A 632 -15.75 -3.30 12.32
CA TYR A 632 -14.84 -2.16 12.24
C TYR A 632 -15.32 -0.92 13.01
N LEU A 633 -16.32 -1.08 13.87
CA LEU A 633 -16.76 -0.07 14.84
C LEU A 633 -17.16 1.25 14.15
N VAL A 634 -17.85 1.13 13.02
CA VAL A 634 -18.38 2.25 12.24
C VAL A 634 -19.43 2.99 13.06
N LEU A 635 -20.41 2.30 13.64
CA LEU A 635 -21.46 2.96 14.41
C LEU A 635 -20.92 3.50 15.73
N ARG A 636 -19.91 2.84 16.31
CA ARG A 636 -19.27 3.25 17.57
C ARG A 636 -18.68 4.66 17.49
N ASP A 637 -17.96 4.96 16.42
CA ASP A 637 -17.25 6.25 16.27
C ASP A 637 -18.08 7.32 15.53
N LEU A 638 -19.21 6.94 14.90
CA LEU A 638 -20.02 7.86 14.09
C LEU A 638 -20.54 9.11 14.84
N PRO A 639 -21.00 9.03 16.11
CA PRO A 639 -21.38 10.22 16.85
C PRO A 639 -20.24 11.24 17.01
N GLU A 640 -19.05 10.78 17.43
CA GLU A 640 -17.90 11.65 17.68
C GLU A 640 -17.30 12.19 16.37
N TYR A 641 -17.32 11.37 15.32
CA TYR A 641 -16.97 11.79 13.97
C TYR A 641 -17.87 12.94 13.49
N TYR A 642 -19.18 12.81 13.66
CA TYR A 642 -20.15 13.84 13.30
C TYR A 642 -19.95 15.14 14.09
N ASP A 643 -19.72 15.06 15.41
CA ASP A 643 -19.44 16.24 16.23
C ASP A 643 -18.11 16.91 15.84
N THR A 644 -17.11 16.14 15.42
CA THR A 644 -15.85 16.69 14.92
C THR A 644 -16.02 17.34 13.55
N GLN A 645 -16.84 16.77 12.68
CA GLN A 645 -17.20 17.36 11.39
C GLN A 645 -17.93 18.71 11.52
N LYS A 646 -18.68 18.95 12.60
CA LYS A 646 -19.23 20.28 12.90
C LYS A 646 -18.14 21.31 13.19
N LYS A 647 -17.09 20.93 13.94
CA LYS A 647 -15.94 21.81 14.20
C LYS A 647 -15.23 22.19 12.90
N VAL A 648 -15.16 21.26 11.94
CA VAL A 648 -14.64 21.55 10.60
C VAL A 648 -15.47 22.66 9.92
N GLU A 649 -16.81 22.55 9.92
CA GLU A 649 -17.69 23.58 9.34
C GLU A 649 -17.51 24.95 9.99
N GLU A 650 -17.44 24.99 11.32
CA GLU A 650 -17.27 26.23 12.09
C GLU A 650 -15.93 26.90 11.82
N MET A 651 -14.87 26.12 11.66
CA MET A 651 -13.52 26.63 11.40
C MET A 651 -13.34 27.07 9.94
N TYR A 652 -13.94 26.36 8.99
CA TYR A 652 -13.84 26.71 7.57
C TYR A 652 -14.50 28.07 7.22
N LEU A 653 -15.43 28.54 8.06
CA LEU A 653 -15.98 29.90 8.00
C LEU A 653 -14.98 31.00 8.40
N GLN A 654 -13.79 30.63 8.87
CA GLN A 654 -12.74 31.55 9.32
C GLN A 654 -11.47 31.34 8.48
N PRO A 655 -11.39 31.90 7.25
CA PRO A 655 -10.31 31.60 6.30
C PRO A 655 -8.89 31.88 6.84
N SER A 656 -8.74 32.97 7.61
CA SER A 656 -7.45 33.31 8.23
C SER A 656 -7.01 32.26 9.27
N LEU A 657 -7.94 31.79 10.11
CA LEU A 657 -7.67 30.74 11.09
C LEU A 657 -7.40 29.39 10.40
N TRP A 658 -8.16 29.06 9.36
CA TRP A 658 -7.92 27.86 8.55
C TRP A 658 -6.53 27.85 7.92
N ALA A 659 -6.15 28.97 7.30
CA ALA A 659 -4.82 29.13 6.68
C ALA A 659 -3.69 29.04 7.71
N GLU A 660 -3.86 29.66 8.90
CA GLU A 660 -2.89 29.54 9.99
C GLU A 660 -2.64 28.08 10.37
N TYR A 661 -3.71 27.33 10.64
CA TYR A 661 -3.59 25.91 11.00
C TYR A 661 -2.99 25.09 9.86
N ALA A 662 -3.40 25.31 8.61
CA ALA A 662 -2.89 24.59 7.45
C ALA A 662 -1.38 24.81 7.26
N ILE A 663 -0.91 26.05 7.39
CA ILE A 663 0.52 26.39 7.29
C ILE A 663 1.31 25.79 8.46
N GLN A 664 0.77 25.83 9.69
CA GLN A 664 1.41 25.19 10.86
C GLN A 664 1.53 23.67 10.68
N ASN A 665 0.47 23.03 10.18
CA ASN A 665 0.48 21.59 9.90
C ASN A 665 1.54 21.26 8.86
N MET A 666 1.56 21.96 7.73
CA MET A 666 2.56 21.80 6.67
C MET A 666 3.99 21.98 7.20
N ALA A 667 4.23 22.99 8.04
CA ALA A 667 5.55 23.27 8.61
C ALA A 667 6.06 22.14 9.54
N ALA A 668 5.16 21.41 10.19
CA ALA A 668 5.51 20.29 11.06
C ALA A 668 5.83 18.98 10.30
N MET A 669 5.72 18.96 8.97
CA MET A 669 5.82 17.71 8.19
C MET A 669 7.24 17.27 7.82
N GLY A 670 8.28 18.02 8.22
CA GLY A 670 9.68 17.72 7.88
C GLY A 670 10.12 16.29 8.24
N ALA A 671 9.57 15.75 9.33
CA ALA A 671 9.79 14.41 9.84
C ALA A 671 9.34 13.27 8.90
N PHE A 672 8.45 13.55 7.94
CA PHE A 672 7.80 12.56 7.08
C PHE A 672 8.34 12.52 5.65
N SER A 673 9.52 13.10 5.41
CA SER A 673 10.23 12.90 4.15
C SER A 673 10.73 11.46 4.02
N THR A 674 10.56 10.85 2.85
CA THR A 674 11.17 9.55 2.53
C THR A 674 12.69 9.58 2.70
N ASP A 675 13.35 10.74 2.56
CA ASP A 675 14.80 10.85 2.73
C ASP A 675 15.19 10.43 4.16
N ARG A 676 14.44 10.89 5.16
CA ARG A 676 14.66 10.48 6.56
C ARG A 676 14.42 8.98 6.74
N SER A 677 13.36 8.43 6.16
CA SER A 677 13.09 6.98 6.22
C SER A 677 14.25 6.17 5.64
N ILE A 678 14.79 6.59 4.48
CA ILE A 678 15.92 5.91 3.83
C ILE A 678 17.21 6.04 4.65
N HIS A 679 17.48 7.19 5.27
CA HIS A 679 18.60 7.33 6.23
C HIS A 679 18.44 6.38 7.42
N ASN A 680 17.24 6.31 8.02
CA ASN A 680 16.96 5.39 9.12
C ASN A 680 17.12 3.90 8.70
N TYR A 681 16.72 3.53 7.48
CA TYR A 681 16.98 2.19 6.96
C TYR A 681 18.50 1.95 6.80
N ALA A 682 19.23 2.91 6.23
CA ALA A 682 20.68 2.79 6.06
C ALA A 682 21.39 2.62 7.42
N ASP A 683 20.99 3.37 8.44
CA ASP A 683 21.64 3.36 9.76
C ASP A 683 21.21 2.17 10.63
N TYR A 684 19.92 1.86 10.71
CA TYR A 684 19.39 0.88 11.67
C TYR A 684 19.23 -0.53 11.10
N VAL A 685 19.20 -0.66 9.77
CA VAL A 685 18.89 -1.92 9.08
C VAL A 685 20.03 -2.34 8.18
N TRP A 686 20.42 -1.54 7.19
CA TRP A 686 21.33 -1.99 6.14
C TRP A 686 22.81 -1.86 6.49
N GLY A 687 23.17 -0.92 7.38
CA GLY A 687 24.56 -0.57 7.67
C GLY A 687 25.27 0.04 6.46
N LEU A 688 24.55 0.86 5.68
CA LEU A 688 25.07 1.47 4.46
C LEU A 688 25.50 2.92 4.71
N THR A 689 26.54 3.35 4.00
CA THR A 689 26.98 4.74 3.96
C THR A 689 26.84 5.28 2.54
N GLN A 690 26.81 6.61 2.39
CA GLN A 690 26.70 7.24 1.08
C GLN A 690 27.93 6.87 0.21
N CYS A 691 27.66 6.40 -1.01
CA CYS A 691 28.68 6.14 -2.02
C CYS A 691 28.64 7.26 -3.08
N PRO A 692 29.68 8.10 -3.20
CA PRO A 692 29.72 9.14 -4.21
C PRO A 692 29.81 8.53 -5.61
N VAL A 693 29.28 9.25 -6.61
CA VAL A 693 29.34 8.82 -8.02
C VAL A 693 30.77 8.55 -8.44
N ASN A 694 31.05 7.36 -8.98
CA ASN A 694 32.29 7.05 -9.66
C ASN A 694 32.26 7.62 -11.10
N PRO A 695 33.05 8.64 -11.44
CA PRO A 695 32.97 9.28 -12.75
C PRO A 695 33.29 8.33 -13.92
N LYS A 696 34.13 7.32 -13.69
CA LYS A 696 34.50 6.34 -14.72
C LYS A 696 33.34 5.40 -15.02
N GLU A 697 32.66 4.91 -14.00
CA GLU A 697 31.46 4.07 -14.15
C GLU A 697 30.33 4.88 -14.78
N LEU A 698 30.15 6.15 -14.36
CA LEU A 698 29.17 7.03 -14.98
C LEU A 698 29.41 7.19 -16.49
N GLU A 699 30.67 7.31 -16.92
CA GLU A 699 31.00 7.41 -18.35
C GLU A 699 30.71 6.12 -19.12
N VAL A 700 30.99 4.95 -18.51
CA VAL A 700 30.61 3.64 -19.08
C VAL A 700 29.09 3.54 -19.23
N VAL A 701 28.34 3.87 -18.16
CA VAL A 701 26.88 3.88 -18.17
C VAL A 701 26.36 4.85 -19.23
N ARG A 702 26.88 6.08 -19.30
CA ARG A 702 26.50 7.06 -20.33
C ARG A 702 26.71 6.53 -21.74
N LYS A 703 27.86 5.89 -21.99
CA LYS A 703 28.15 5.26 -23.27
C LYS A 703 27.16 4.14 -23.59
N GLU A 704 26.96 3.20 -22.66
CA GLU A 704 26.02 2.09 -22.83
C GLU A 704 24.59 2.57 -23.11
N TYR A 705 24.14 3.60 -22.41
CA TYR A 705 22.81 4.20 -22.64
C TYR A 705 22.76 4.96 -23.96
N SER A 706 23.83 5.66 -24.38
CA SER A 706 23.88 6.33 -25.68
C SER A 706 23.85 5.34 -26.86
N ASP A 707 24.40 4.14 -26.68
CA ASP A 707 24.36 3.06 -27.66
C ASP A 707 22.95 2.44 -27.79
N HIS A 708 22.12 2.62 -26.77
CA HIS A 708 20.73 2.16 -26.70
C HIS A 708 19.72 3.31 -26.81
N ASP A 709 20.16 4.48 -27.30
CA ASP A 709 19.35 5.69 -27.44
C ASP A 709 18.25 5.49 -28.50
N LYS A 710 17.18 4.80 -28.09
CA LYS A 710 15.94 4.67 -28.83
C LYS A 710 15.16 5.99 -28.86
N CYS A 711 15.56 7.01 -28.09
CA CYS A 711 14.97 8.35 -28.13
C CYS A 711 15.44 9.19 -29.33
N ARG A 712 16.22 8.62 -30.26
CA ARG A 712 16.55 9.23 -31.56
C ARG A 712 15.61 8.87 -32.72
N ILE A 713 14.42 8.32 -32.44
CA ILE A 713 13.48 7.93 -33.49
C ILE A 713 12.16 8.71 -33.36
N PHE A 714 12.08 9.75 -34.22
CA PHE A 714 10.96 10.58 -34.70
C PHE A 714 10.24 11.55 -33.75
#